data_AF-A0A507FHD8-F1
#
_entry.id   AF-A0A507FHD8-F1
#
_cell.length_a   1.000
_cell.length_b   1.000
_cell.length_c   1.000
_cell.angle_alpha   90.00
_cell.angle_beta   90.00
_cell.angle_gamma   90.00
#
_symmetry.space_group_name_H-M   'P 1'
#
loop_
_entity.id
_entity.type
_entity.pdbx_description
1 polymer ?
#
loop_
_entity_poly.entity_id
_entity_poly.type
_entity_poly.pdbx_seq_one_letter_code
_entity_poly.pdbx_strand_id
1 'polypeptide(L)'
;MISRAGLRIFKSAIFLNLLLQLLLAPVQVSAAVDSSHDPDQNSKFRKENPKVDWERYGYRAEFVAAPPCPLLNNTYGWKDLKNPDGSRYTYNKRPVVVQTQAWDSFLLNSFLFQYLLEVMGYRVQIPVMTAGRYGPNFADNVVDLSLEMWPEDTANYAQMTQIDRIAVDLGATGYAGIIGLYVPTPLVEQYPKYGLDFWRFLLNSDATKLFPPAGTGPRVLGADGGPLCDGAPTSCVNGTYTPERCKLPESNCIELWMHDPAYSPQNFQRIIDSLNLNVSINFLGFGGETIMQKALDEGKNVFLYNWQPNTFTAVNNLTRVLLPATDHEHNANFLGKPDRMHARVTTDVPTIIIHKLASQGFLADFPELVLLANSYQVLDASMNVMLRSTVEKGYNHSTAACEWMRANEHIWGAWIPTPPKSAVDCSVGFGRYLTGSVFACIPCPSGTYNWNNHNEGACTQCPEHLHCPGGPIVQVSSGYWMANITNTTLERDPEFYKCPILGTCCSSGYCEPGECSPSFGGLLCTECADPDEHMWNHKCHKCGPAGGASFWLILFGAFAGAAVLLYLPYEEAPTVEILFFYFQVTYYIFEHQANGIFTLPGLSTFLAIASLNVDGMVADCTLPITGVPKLVFRYFLPLLLMFYIVLIYLILRAMQSSGMITASSAGRLTPYYMQGQPLSLICFRAMIVVLTFVVMPLVDSSLLLLQCNTVQEKNVLYRSPSVECFSSEHGGGAALAVIFLILLLIALPAMLWLVLNRLHKSGNITYEEEGISNIQRLFQCLYIVFKPDMYFMLPVTIVEKGITSILFTLLIKYEENIQINVFILFLAFLCATRIYFQPYHNHLEAYLNREISLGILVMIAYRQYTEHYGITDGIIAQIGVIVFLPVIMHVIRWVTANYQKHEDKIISQASKMTSKMGSQSKQSASGSANDISVGRAKSTARKMRGSIEKLEKVPNGGNTGSMLRSKQQTGSKLGGTVNVSTVHRPSGSGHGIGEEIAHEGSPLNPNGSA
;
A
#
# COMPACT_ATOMS: atom_id res chain seq x y z
N MET A 1 -0.49 34.29 -18.14
CA MET A 1 -0.09 34.82 -16.82
C MET A 1 -1.10 34.36 -15.77
N ILE A 2 -0.79 33.24 -15.10
CA ILE A 2 -1.28 32.93 -13.76
C ILE A 2 -0.01 32.58 -12.97
N SER A 3 0.17 33.31 -11.87
CA SER A 3 1.42 33.47 -11.14
C SER A 3 1.69 32.30 -10.19
N ARG A 4 2.95 31.86 -10.20
CA ARG A 4 3.62 31.08 -9.15
C ARG A 4 3.58 31.85 -7.82
N ALA A 5 3.27 31.17 -6.73
CA ALA A 5 3.90 31.35 -5.41
C ALA A 5 3.31 30.34 -4.41
N GLY A 6 4.15 29.51 -3.81
CA GLY A 6 3.74 28.73 -2.64
C GLY A 6 4.52 27.46 -2.34
N LEU A 7 5.87 27.47 -2.40
CA LEU A 7 6.68 26.49 -1.65
C LEU A 7 8.15 26.93 -1.57
N ARG A 8 8.56 27.50 -0.42
CA ARG A 8 9.95 27.69 0.01
C ARG A 8 9.96 27.86 1.53
N ILE A 9 10.31 26.84 2.31
CA ILE A 9 11.03 27.03 3.58
C ILE A 9 11.97 25.83 3.83
N PHE A 10 13.18 26.16 4.30
CA PHE A 10 14.26 25.35 4.90
C PHE A 10 15.29 24.62 4.00
N LYS A 11 16.32 25.39 3.60
CA LYS A 11 17.73 24.96 3.56
C LYS A 11 18.46 25.60 4.75
N SER A 12 19.22 24.82 5.51
CA SER A 12 20.46 25.28 6.17
C SER A 12 21.27 24.08 6.63
N ALA A 13 22.22 23.67 5.79
CA ALA A 13 23.26 22.68 6.07
C ALA A 13 24.62 23.36 5.88
N ILE A 14 24.95 24.32 6.75
CA ILE A 14 26.26 24.99 6.79
C ILE A 14 26.55 25.34 8.25
N PHE A 15 26.79 24.33 9.09
CA PHE A 15 27.43 24.52 10.40
C PHE A 15 28.03 23.24 10.99
N LEU A 16 27.76 22.05 10.42
CA LEU A 16 28.26 20.77 10.91
C LEU A 16 29.55 20.26 10.21
N ASN A 17 30.02 20.97 9.18
CA ASN A 17 31.17 20.55 8.36
C ASN A 17 32.52 21.15 8.81
N LEU A 18 32.55 21.93 9.88
CA LEU A 18 33.78 22.61 10.35
C LEU A 18 34.33 22.04 11.67
N LEU A 19 33.67 21.08 12.31
CA LEU A 19 34.12 20.48 13.57
C LEU A 19 34.68 19.06 13.45
N LEU A 20 34.62 18.45 12.26
CA LEU A 20 35.03 17.04 12.05
C LEU A 20 36.40 16.88 11.36
N GLN A 21 37.11 17.96 11.07
CA GLN A 21 38.40 17.95 10.36
C GLN A 21 39.64 18.13 11.26
N LEU A 22 39.51 18.03 12.59
CA LEU A 22 40.62 18.31 13.52
C LEU A 22 41.04 17.16 14.47
N LEU A 23 40.60 15.91 14.27
CA LEU A 23 40.88 14.84 15.24
C LEU A 23 41.43 13.51 14.73
N LEU A 24 41.95 13.38 13.49
CA LEU A 24 42.60 12.13 13.08
C LEU A 24 43.81 12.40 12.16
N ALA A 25 45.00 12.42 12.76
CA ALA A 25 46.26 12.19 12.04
C ALA A 25 46.67 10.72 12.27
N PRO A 26 46.73 9.87 11.24
CA PRO A 26 47.38 8.57 11.37
C PRO A 26 48.89 8.73 11.13
N VAL A 27 49.68 8.29 12.10
CA VAL A 27 51.11 8.01 11.96
C VAL A 27 51.25 6.80 11.02
N GLN A 28 52.00 6.96 9.94
CA GLN A 28 52.35 5.87 9.03
C GLN A 28 53.35 4.92 9.70
N VAL A 29 53.04 3.61 9.73
CA VAL A 29 54.02 2.55 9.99
C VAL A 29 54.08 1.66 8.76
N SER A 30 55.25 1.66 8.12
CA SER A 30 55.60 0.82 6.98
C SER A 30 56.03 -0.56 7.50
N ALA A 31 55.19 -1.58 7.29
CA ALA A 31 55.65 -2.97 7.24
C ALA A 31 55.91 -3.32 5.77
N ALA A 32 57.19 -3.51 5.43
CA ALA A 32 57.63 -3.96 4.13
C ALA A 32 57.18 -5.41 3.92
N VAL A 33 56.22 -5.59 3.01
CA VAL A 33 55.88 -6.90 2.44
C VAL A 33 56.72 -7.00 1.17
N ASP A 34 57.67 -7.93 1.14
CA ASP A 34 58.40 -8.28 -0.08
C ASP A 34 57.39 -8.92 -1.04
N SER A 35 56.85 -8.08 -1.93
CA SER A 35 55.96 -8.51 -3.01
C SER A 35 56.80 -8.75 -4.24
N SER A 36 56.68 -9.94 -4.84
CA SER A 36 57.11 -10.17 -6.20
C SER A 36 56.20 -9.37 -7.13
N HIS A 37 56.51 -8.08 -7.31
CA HIS A 37 55.76 -7.13 -8.12
C HIS A 37 55.83 -7.48 -9.61
N ASP A 38 54.67 -7.69 -10.24
CA ASP A 38 54.52 -7.67 -11.70
C ASP A 38 53.84 -6.35 -12.13
N PRO A 39 54.59 -5.39 -12.71
CA PRO A 39 54.06 -4.08 -13.12
C PRO A 39 52.94 -4.15 -14.18
N ASP A 40 52.91 -5.20 -15.01
CA ASP A 40 51.96 -5.29 -16.13
C ASP A 40 50.53 -5.59 -15.66
N GLN A 41 50.36 -6.35 -14.58
CA GLN A 41 49.07 -6.70 -13.97
C GLN A 41 48.34 -5.47 -13.42
N ASN A 42 49.07 -4.58 -12.73
CA ASN A 42 48.51 -3.38 -12.10
C ASN A 42 48.01 -2.36 -13.17
N SER A 43 48.67 -2.33 -14.33
CA SER A 43 48.28 -1.49 -15.48
C SER A 43 46.99 -1.97 -16.18
N LYS A 44 46.78 -3.29 -16.24
CA LYS A 44 45.60 -3.91 -16.86
C LYS A 44 44.37 -3.78 -15.96
N PHE A 45 44.56 -3.88 -14.65
CA PHE A 45 43.53 -3.69 -13.63
C PHE A 45 42.93 -2.27 -13.63
N ARG A 46 43.76 -1.21 -13.64
CA ARG A 46 43.27 0.19 -13.64
C ARG A 46 42.41 0.52 -14.87
N LYS A 47 42.61 -0.21 -15.97
CA LYS A 47 41.77 -0.12 -17.17
C LYS A 47 40.42 -0.82 -17.02
N GLU A 48 40.34 -1.89 -16.21
CA GLU A 48 39.12 -2.67 -15.99
C GLU A 48 38.21 -2.09 -14.89
N ASN A 49 38.75 -1.30 -13.95
CA ASN A 49 37.97 -0.62 -12.90
C ASN A 49 38.35 0.88 -12.71
N PRO A 50 38.22 1.73 -13.75
CA PRO A 50 38.72 3.10 -13.73
C PRO A 50 37.95 4.07 -12.82
N LYS A 51 36.83 3.64 -12.23
CA LYS A 51 35.90 4.49 -11.46
C LYS A 51 36.01 4.33 -9.94
N VAL A 52 36.78 3.35 -9.45
CA VAL A 52 36.90 3.05 -8.01
C VAL A 52 38.14 3.71 -7.43
N ASP A 53 37.95 4.55 -6.41
CA ASP A 53 39.02 5.18 -5.64
C ASP A 53 39.45 4.28 -4.48
N TRP A 54 40.39 3.36 -4.76
CA TRP A 54 40.82 2.32 -3.82
C TRP A 54 41.42 2.87 -2.52
N GLU A 55 42.13 4.00 -2.58
CA GLU A 55 42.73 4.63 -1.41
C GLU A 55 41.65 5.19 -0.48
N ARG A 56 40.57 5.77 -1.04
CA ARG A 56 39.40 6.23 -0.25
C ARG A 56 38.74 5.09 0.53
N TYR A 57 38.74 3.88 -0.03
CA TYR A 57 38.20 2.67 0.61
C TYR A 57 39.22 1.96 1.52
N GLY A 58 40.43 2.52 1.67
CA GLY A 58 41.44 1.98 2.57
C GLY A 58 42.18 0.77 2.02
N TYR A 59 42.42 0.73 0.71
CA TYR A 59 43.26 -0.29 0.04
C TYR A 59 44.55 0.33 -0.50
N ARG A 60 45.59 -0.50 -0.66
CA ARG A 60 46.80 -0.11 -1.41
C ARG A 60 46.44 0.10 -2.87
N ALA A 61 47.18 0.98 -3.55
CA ALA A 61 47.11 1.15 -5.01
C ALA A 61 47.74 -0.03 -5.80
N GLU A 62 48.19 -1.07 -5.09
CA GLU A 62 48.88 -2.25 -5.61
C GLU A 62 48.11 -3.51 -5.23
N PHE A 63 47.93 -4.41 -6.21
CA PHE A 63 47.20 -5.66 -6.08
C PHE A 63 48.20 -6.81 -6.09
N VAL A 64 47.91 -7.86 -5.32
CA VAL A 64 48.87 -8.97 -5.11
C VAL A 64 48.50 -10.24 -5.88
N ALA A 65 47.78 -10.13 -7.00
CA ALA A 65 47.28 -11.28 -7.75
C ALA A 65 48.39 -12.32 -8.01
N ALA A 66 48.10 -13.58 -7.66
CA ALA A 66 49.06 -14.66 -7.86
C ALA A 66 49.23 -14.99 -9.35
N PRO A 67 50.42 -15.44 -9.78
CA PRO A 67 50.59 -16.00 -11.12
C PRO A 67 49.72 -17.25 -11.28
N PRO A 68 49.23 -17.57 -12.50
CA PRO A 68 48.34 -18.71 -12.71
C PRO A 68 48.94 -20.02 -12.21
N CYS A 69 48.13 -20.84 -11.53
CA CYS A 69 48.53 -22.17 -11.08
C CYS A 69 48.17 -23.22 -12.15
N PRO A 70 49.13 -23.75 -12.95
CA PRO A 70 48.81 -24.77 -13.93
C PRO A 70 48.42 -26.08 -13.24
N LEU A 71 47.24 -26.60 -13.61
CA LEU A 71 46.78 -27.96 -13.28
C LEU A 71 47.05 -28.90 -14.45
N LEU A 72 47.39 -30.16 -14.17
CA LEU A 72 47.75 -31.16 -15.18
C LEU A 72 46.56 -31.57 -16.06
N ASN A 73 45.32 -31.54 -15.53
CA ASN A 73 44.10 -31.83 -16.30
C ASN A 73 42.88 -31.14 -15.66
N ASN A 74 42.29 -30.14 -16.31
CA ASN A 74 41.08 -29.47 -15.80
C ASN A 74 39.82 -30.05 -16.47
N THR A 75 39.14 -30.97 -15.78
CA THR A 75 37.99 -31.72 -16.32
C THR A 75 36.62 -31.19 -15.86
N TYR A 76 36.55 -30.04 -15.19
CA TYR A 76 35.31 -29.55 -14.56
C TYR A 76 34.34 -28.85 -15.54
N GLY A 77 34.69 -28.71 -16.82
CA GLY A 77 33.79 -28.26 -17.90
C GLY A 77 33.45 -26.77 -17.94
N TRP A 78 33.71 -26.00 -16.87
CA TRP A 78 33.40 -24.57 -16.80
C TRP A 78 34.16 -23.72 -17.82
N LYS A 79 35.44 -24.04 -18.08
CA LYS A 79 36.26 -23.29 -19.05
C LYS A 79 35.73 -23.39 -20.48
N ASP A 80 35.01 -24.46 -20.78
CA ASP A 80 34.47 -24.74 -22.11
C ASP A 80 33.01 -24.29 -22.27
N LEU A 81 32.38 -23.83 -21.18
CA LEU A 81 31.03 -23.30 -21.19
C LEU A 81 30.98 -22.00 -22.01
N LYS A 82 30.13 -22.00 -23.03
CA LYS A 82 29.92 -20.85 -23.92
C LYS A 82 28.51 -20.30 -23.76
N ASN A 83 28.41 -18.99 -23.87
CA ASN A 83 27.15 -18.28 -24.07
C ASN A 83 26.57 -18.60 -25.46
N PRO A 84 25.27 -18.29 -25.71
CA PRO A 84 24.65 -18.46 -27.03
C PRO A 84 25.37 -17.73 -28.18
N ASP A 85 26.07 -16.63 -27.87
CA ASP A 85 26.88 -15.86 -28.82
C ASP A 85 28.28 -16.47 -29.10
N GLY A 86 28.60 -17.61 -28.48
CA GLY A 86 29.88 -18.29 -28.59
C GLY A 86 31.00 -17.76 -27.69
N SER A 87 30.77 -16.68 -26.92
CA SER A 87 31.73 -16.16 -25.94
C SER A 87 31.86 -17.10 -24.74
N ARG A 88 33.02 -17.14 -24.08
CA ARG A 88 33.21 -17.96 -22.86
C ARG A 88 32.42 -17.36 -21.70
N TYR A 89 31.56 -18.16 -21.08
CA TYR A 89 30.64 -17.73 -20.04
C TYR A 89 31.35 -17.00 -18.89
N THR A 90 32.33 -17.65 -18.27
CA THR A 90 33.04 -17.14 -17.08
C THR A 90 33.96 -15.98 -17.41
N TYR A 91 34.65 -16.02 -18.56
CA TYR A 91 35.61 -14.99 -18.96
C TYR A 91 34.93 -13.66 -19.31
N ASN A 92 33.70 -13.71 -19.84
CA ASN A 92 32.94 -12.53 -20.22
C ASN A 92 32.39 -11.77 -19.01
N LYS A 93 32.29 -12.40 -17.83
CA LYS A 93 31.90 -11.72 -16.59
C LYS A 93 33.00 -10.76 -16.13
N ARG A 94 32.62 -9.78 -15.29
CA ARG A 94 33.59 -8.92 -14.61
C ARG A 94 34.49 -9.75 -13.69
N PRO A 95 35.70 -9.29 -13.37
CA PRO A 95 36.54 -9.98 -12.39
C PRO A 95 35.90 -10.04 -11.01
N VAL A 96 36.14 -11.14 -10.30
CA VAL A 96 35.77 -11.34 -8.89
C VAL A 96 36.82 -10.66 -8.00
N VAL A 97 36.38 -9.82 -7.07
CA VAL A 97 37.25 -9.05 -6.17
C VAL A 97 37.33 -9.71 -4.79
N VAL A 98 38.44 -10.38 -4.51
CA VAL A 98 38.69 -11.09 -3.25
C VAL A 98 39.62 -10.25 -2.38
N GLN A 99 39.11 -9.66 -1.30
CA GLN A 99 39.95 -8.83 -0.45
C GLN A 99 40.98 -9.65 0.33
N THR A 100 42.09 -9.02 0.69
CA THR A 100 43.12 -9.60 1.56
C THR A 100 43.75 -8.56 2.49
N GLN A 101 44.52 -9.02 3.48
CA GLN A 101 45.37 -8.19 4.35
C GLN A 101 46.81 -8.69 4.35
N ALA A 102 47.71 -7.87 4.88
CA ALA A 102 49.14 -8.13 4.92
C ALA A 102 49.57 -9.08 6.07
N TRP A 103 48.87 -10.20 6.25
CA TRP A 103 49.31 -11.29 7.12
C TRP A 103 49.21 -12.66 6.42
N ASP A 104 50.03 -13.61 6.86
CA ASP A 104 50.38 -14.79 6.07
C ASP A 104 49.19 -15.70 5.72
N SER A 105 48.33 -16.01 6.69
CA SER A 105 47.15 -16.85 6.47
C SER A 105 46.16 -16.23 5.50
N PHE A 106 45.96 -14.90 5.54
CA PHE A 106 45.02 -14.23 4.64
C PHE A 106 45.52 -14.32 3.21
N LEU A 107 46.82 -14.04 2.99
CA LEU A 107 47.40 -14.13 1.65
C LEU A 107 47.29 -15.53 1.07
N LEU A 108 47.62 -16.57 1.86
CA LEU A 108 47.47 -17.97 1.44
C LEU A 108 46.02 -18.31 1.08
N ASN A 109 45.08 -17.92 1.94
CA ASN A 109 43.66 -18.19 1.78
C ASN A 109 43.08 -17.49 0.55
N SER A 110 43.46 -16.23 0.31
CA SER A 110 43.08 -15.45 -0.87
C SER A 110 43.63 -16.07 -2.16
N PHE A 111 44.90 -16.51 -2.18
CA PHE A 111 45.50 -17.14 -3.37
C PHE A 111 44.92 -18.51 -3.66
N LEU A 112 44.66 -19.32 -2.63
CA LEU A 112 44.02 -20.61 -2.82
C LEU A 112 42.64 -20.48 -3.48
N PHE A 113 41.83 -19.52 -3.01
CA PHE A 113 40.52 -19.27 -3.61
C PHE A 113 40.60 -18.65 -5.00
N GLN A 114 41.58 -17.76 -5.26
CA GLN A 114 41.85 -17.28 -6.61
C GLN A 114 42.06 -18.45 -7.57
N TYR A 115 42.88 -19.43 -7.22
CA TYR A 115 43.14 -20.56 -8.10
C TYR A 115 41.87 -21.41 -8.34
N LEU A 116 41.02 -21.61 -7.33
CA LEU A 116 39.73 -22.30 -7.53
C LEU A 116 38.82 -21.57 -8.52
N LEU A 117 38.76 -20.24 -8.44
CA LEU A 117 38.03 -19.42 -9.41
C LEU A 117 38.63 -19.52 -10.82
N GLU A 118 39.96 -19.58 -10.93
CA GLU A 118 40.66 -19.78 -12.20
C GLU A 118 40.47 -21.18 -12.79
N VAL A 119 40.23 -22.22 -11.98
CA VAL A 119 39.80 -23.56 -12.46
C VAL A 119 38.48 -23.45 -13.20
N MET A 120 37.54 -22.67 -12.67
CA MET A 120 36.26 -22.40 -13.33
C MET A 120 36.40 -21.40 -14.49
N GLY A 121 37.53 -20.69 -14.59
CA GLY A 121 37.82 -19.77 -15.69
C GLY A 121 37.36 -18.33 -15.43
N TYR A 122 37.16 -17.94 -14.17
CA TYR A 122 36.93 -16.54 -13.79
C TYR A 122 38.23 -15.74 -13.80
N ARG A 123 38.08 -14.42 -13.96
CA ARG A 123 39.13 -13.45 -13.68
C ARG A 123 39.01 -13.01 -12.24
N VAL A 124 40.14 -12.82 -11.55
CA VAL A 124 40.17 -12.51 -10.11
C VAL A 124 41.07 -11.30 -9.86
N GLN A 125 40.72 -10.51 -8.85
CA GLN A 125 41.45 -9.35 -8.40
C GLN A 125 41.60 -9.39 -6.87
N ILE A 126 42.80 -9.15 -6.36
CA ILE A 126 43.10 -9.23 -4.92
C ILE A 126 43.64 -7.89 -4.39
N PRO A 127 42.78 -6.98 -3.94
CA PRO A 127 43.20 -5.75 -3.27
C PRO A 127 43.70 -6.03 -1.85
N VAL A 128 44.80 -5.37 -1.47
CA VAL A 128 45.35 -5.43 -0.10
C VAL A 128 44.79 -4.28 0.73
N MET A 129 44.04 -4.60 1.77
CA MET A 129 43.47 -3.59 2.66
C MET A 129 44.53 -3.04 3.61
N THR A 130 44.52 -1.72 3.80
CA THR A 130 45.40 -0.99 4.73
C THR A 130 44.65 -0.33 5.88
N ALA A 131 43.35 -0.11 5.72
CA ALA A 131 42.48 0.40 6.79
C ALA A 131 41.17 -0.40 6.82
N GLY A 132 40.80 -0.92 8.00
CA GLY A 132 39.65 -1.81 8.22
C GLY A 132 38.27 -1.16 8.02
N ARG A 133 37.95 -0.75 6.79
CA ARG A 133 36.68 -0.09 6.40
C ARG A 133 35.68 -1.08 5.80
N TYR A 134 35.47 -2.22 6.44
CA TYR A 134 34.63 -3.29 5.91
C TYR A 134 33.21 -2.85 5.52
N GLY A 135 32.53 -2.06 6.36
CA GLY A 135 31.15 -1.62 6.11
C GLY A 135 30.96 -0.94 4.76
N PRO A 136 31.59 0.23 4.53
CA PRO A 136 31.55 0.90 3.23
C PRO A 136 31.97 0.03 2.05
N ASN A 137 32.98 -0.83 2.22
CA ASN A 137 33.51 -1.66 1.15
C ASN A 137 32.47 -2.69 0.66
N PHE A 138 31.69 -3.28 1.56
CA PHE A 138 30.59 -4.20 1.22
C PHE A 138 29.31 -3.46 0.80
N ALA A 139 28.98 -2.33 1.45
CA ALA A 139 27.80 -1.54 1.10
C ALA A 139 27.85 -1.02 -0.34
N ASP A 140 29.01 -0.54 -0.77
CA ASP A 140 29.22 0.02 -2.10
C ASP A 140 29.59 -1.06 -3.15
N ASN A 141 29.63 -2.34 -2.76
CA ASN A 141 30.06 -3.49 -3.58
C ASN A 141 31.45 -3.30 -4.22
N VAL A 142 32.37 -2.68 -3.48
CA VAL A 142 33.78 -2.49 -3.92
C VAL A 142 34.54 -3.81 -3.87
N VAL A 143 34.19 -4.68 -2.93
CA VAL A 143 34.73 -6.04 -2.79
C VAL A 143 33.61 -7.07 -2.85
N ASP A 144 33.92 -8.24 -3.42
CA ASP A 144 32.96 -9.34 -3.55
C ASP A 144 33.04 -10.28 -2.36
N LEU A 145 34.25 -10.66 -1.96
CA LEU A 145 34.49 -11.70 -0.96
C LEU A 145 35.61 -11.36 0.01
N SER A 146 35.40 -11.73 1.28
CA SER A 146 36.43 -11.83 2.32
C SER A 146 36.48 -13.25 2.83
N LEU A 147 37.65 -13.89 2.77
CA LEU A 147 37.79 -15.30 3.15
C LEU A 147 38.32 -15.50 4.57
N GLU A 148 38.83 -14.45 5.20
CA GLU A 148 39.34 -14.47 6.56
C GLU A 148 38.81 -13.26 7.33
N MET A 149 37.55 -13.36 7.76
CA MET A 149 36.92 -12.37 8.62
C MET A 149 36.98 -12.83 10.07
N TRP A 150 37.38 -11.92 10.96
CA TRP A 150 37.48 -12.14 12.40
C TRP A 150 36.29 -11.43 13.06
N PRO A 151 35.17 -12.11 13.34
CA PRO A 151 33.94 -11.45 13.78
C PRO A 151 34.10 -10.71 15.10
N GLU A 152 34.81 -11.34 16.05
CA GLU A 152 35.02 -10.81 17.41
C GLU A 152 35.90 -9.57 17.44
N ASP A 153 36.83 -9.45 16.48
CA ASP A 153 37.72 -8.29 16.33
C ASP A 153 37.13 -7.20 15.42
N THR A 154 35.97 -7.46 14.80
CA THR A 154 35.31 -6.55 13.86
C THR A 154 34.13 -5.85 14.53
N ALA A 155 34.35 -4.64 15.02
CA ALA A 155 33.38 -3.87 15.81
C ALA A 155 31.97 -3.74 15.19
N ASN A 156 31.86 -3.74 13.86
CA ASN A 156 30.58 -3.59 13.14
C ASN A 156 30.08 -4.89 12.50
N TYR A 157 30.59 -6.06 12.88
CA TYR A 157 30.25 -7.33 12.21
C TYR A 157 28.74 -7.62 12.20
N ALA A 158 28.10 -7.61 13.38
CA ALA A 158 26.67 -7.86 13.51
C ALA A 158 25.83 -6.76 12.84
N GLN A 159 26.29 -5.51 12.91
CA GLN A 159 25.65 -4.40 12.23
C GLN A 159 25.62 -4.64 10.72
N MET A 160 26.73 -5.04 10.11
CA MET A 160 26.82 -5.25 8.67
C MET A 160 26.07 -6.50 8.19
N THR A 161 26.09 -7.58 8.97
CA THR A 161 25.56 -8.89 8.53
C THR A 161 24.10 -9.13 8.94
N GLN A 162 23.69 -8.67 10.12
CA GLN A 162 22.36 -8.96 10.68
C GLN A 162 21.40 -7.78 10.57
N ILE A 163 21.88 -6.56 10.80
CA ILE A 163 21.05 -5.34 10.86
C ILE A 163 20.95 -4.68 9.48
N ASP A 164 22.06 -4.16 8.97
CA ASP A 164 22.13 -3.47 7.67
C ASP A 164 22.06 -4.46 6.50
N ARG A 165 22.49 -5.72 6.72
CA ARG A 165 22.53 -6.81 5.74
C ARG A 165 23.26 -6.44 4.45
N ILE A 166 24.26 -5.56 4.56
CA ILE A 166 25.11 -5.11 3.47
C ILE A 166 26.19 -6.14 3.12
N ALA A 167 26.49 -7.06 4.05
CA ALA A 167 27.33 -8.22 3.83
C ALA A 167 26.57 -9.49 4.25
N VAL A 168 26.82 -10.61 3.57
CA VAL A 168 26.25 -11.91 3.89
C VAL A 168 27.33 -12.81 4.47
N ASP A 169 27.05 -13.38 5.63
CA ASP A 169 27.91 -14.37 6.28
C ASP A 169 27.72 -15.74 5.61
N LEU A 170 28.79 -16.24 4.99
CA LEU A 170 28.84 -17.53 4.30
C LEU A 170 29.35 -18.67 5.21
N GLY A 171 29.42 -18.43 6.52
CA GLY A 171 29.86 -19.38 7.52
C GLY A 171 31.38 -19.52 7.63
N ALA A 172 31.81 -20.54 8.36
CA ALA A 172 33.21 -20.72 8.76
C ALA A 172 34.15 -21.00 7.58
N THR A 173 35.34 -20.40 7.64
CA THR A 173 36.46 -20.61 6.71
C THR A 173 37.10 -21.99 6.90
N GLY A 174 36.98 -22.59 8.10
CA GLY A 174 37.41 -23.94 8.41
C GLY A 174 38.46 -24.00 9.53
N TYR A 175 39.48 -23.16 9.48
CA TYR A 175 40.49 -23.02 10.54
C TYR A 175 40.06 -21.97 11.56
N ALA A 176 40.60 -22.07 12.77
CA ALA A 176 40.25 -21.17 13.87
C ALA A 176 41.39 -20.21 14.21
N GLY A 177 41.01 -19.00 14.63
CA GLY A 177 41.91 -18.02 15.22
C GLY A 177 42.13 -18.32 16.70
N ILE A 178 43.33 -18.69 17.09
CA ILE A 178 43.67 -19.01 18.48
C ILE A 178 44.79 -18.09 18.94
N ILE A 179 44.49 -17.20 19.88
CA ILE A 179 45.50 -16.41 20.57
C ILE A 179 45.86 -17.16 21.87
N GLY A 180 47.14 -17.20 22.24
CA GLY A 180 47.53 -17.96 23.42
C GLY A 180 48.94 -17.72 23.92
N LEU A 181 49.20 -18.35 25.06
CA LEU A 181 50.52 -18.44 25.67
C LEU A 181 51.12 -19.81 25.36
N TYR A 182 52.43 -19.88 25.15
CA TYR A 182 53.12 -21.05 24.66
C TYR A 182 54.41 -21.29 25.44
N VAL A 183 54.74 -22.57 25.60
CA VAL A 183 56.03 -23.05 26.11
C VAL A 183 56.63 -24.01 25.07
N PRO A 184 57.97 -24.17 25.01
CA PRO A 184 58.59 -25.17 24.13
C PRO A 184 58.06 -26.58 24.47
N THR A 185 57.56 -27.32 23.47
CA THR A 185 57.08 -28.69 23.67
C THR A 185 58.15 -29.61 24.27
N PRO A 186 59.44 -29.53 23.88
CA PRO A 186 60.50 -30.32 24.51
C PRO A 186 60.60 -30.09 26.03
N LEU A 187 60.29 -28.89 26.52
CA LEU A 187 60.31 -28.58 27.96
C LEU A 187 59.15 -29.28 28.69
N VAL A 188 57.98 -29.35 28.06
CA VAL A 188 56.81 -30.07 28.60
C VAL A 188 57.11 -31.58 28.69
N GLU A 189 57.70 -32.14 27.64
CA GLU A 189 58.10 -33.55 27.58
C GLU A 189 59.20 -33.90 28.59
N GLN A 190 60.13 -32.96 28.83
CA GLN A 190 61.20 -33.14 29.81
C GLN A 190 60.69 -33.10 31.26
N TYR A 191 59.65 -32.31 31.55
CA TYR A 191 59.11 -32.13 32.90
C TYR A 191 57.58 -32.35 33.00
N PRO A 192 57.06 -33.54 32.65
CA PRO A 192 55.62 -33.78 32.58
C PRO A 192 54.92 -33.64 33.94
N LYS A 193 55.64 -33.89 35.05
CA LYS A 193 55.13 -33.77 36.42
C LYS A 193 54.64 -32.36 36.79
N TYR A 194 55.08 -31.32 36.08
CA TYR A 194 54.69 -29.94 36.37
C TYR A 194 53.46 -29.48 35.60
N GLY A 195 52.99 -30.23 34.58
CA GLY A 195 51.84 -29.85 33.77
C GLY A 195 52.00 -28.46 33.13
N LEU A 196 53.11 -28.25 32.41
CA LEU A 196 53.47 -26.95 31.83
C LEU A 196 52.52 -26.49 30.70
N ASP A 197 51.65 -27.37 30.24
CA ASP A 197 50.54 -27.14 29.33
C ASP A 197 49.28 -26.60 30.03
N PHE A 198 49.29 -26.46 31.36
CA PHE A 198 48.16 -25.94 32.14
C PHE A 198 48.58 -24.83 33.10
N TRP A 199 47.88 -23.68 33.04
CA TRP A 199 48.29 -22.43 33.70
C TRP A 199 48.66 -22.52 35.19
N ARG A 200 48.11 -23.49 35.93
CA ARG A 200 48.41 -23.65 37.37
C ARG A 200 49.87 -23.93 37.66
N PHE A 201 50.69 -24.34 36.68
CA PHE A 201 52.14 -24.43 36.89
C PHE A 201 52.74 -23.08 37.29
N LEU A 202 52.13 -21.95 36.88
CA LEU A 202 52.55 -20.59 37.24
C LEU A 202 52.35 -20.25 38.73
N LEU A 203 51.61 -21.09 39.46
CA LEU A 203 51.46 -21.00 40.92
C LEU A 203 52.48 -21.88 41.67
N ASN A 204 53.21 -22.74 40.96
CA ASN A 204 54.19 -23.66 41.54
C ASN A 204 55.61 -23.08 41.39
N SER A 205 56.23 -22.73 42.52
CA SER A 205 57.55 -22.12 42.55
C SER A 205 58.67 -23.01 42.00
N ASP A 206 58.53 -24.34 42.04
CA ASP A 206 59.52 -25.25 41.45
C ASP A 206 59.39 -25.35 39.93
N ALA A 207 58.17 -25.19 39.40
CA ALA A 207 57.94 -25.12 37.97
C ALA A 207 58.40 -23.76 37.39
N THR A 208 58.13 -22.65 38.08
CA THR A 208 58.54 -21.32 37.59
C THR A 208 60.06 -21.12 37.57
N LYS A 209 60.82 -21.80 38.46
CA LYS A 209 62.30 -21.82 38.42
C LYS A 209 62.90 -22.38 37.12
N LEU A 210 62.11 -23.10 36.32
CA LEU A 210 62.56 -23.56 35.01
C LEU A 210 62.72 -22.42 34.00
N PHE A 211 62.09 -21.27 34.24
CA PHE A 211 62.09 -20.11 33.37
C PHE A 211 63.01 -19.00 33.90
N PRO A 212 63.51 -18.10 33.03
CA PRO A 212 64.27 -16.93 33.44
C PRO A 212 63.49 -16.03 34.42
N PRO A 213 64.17 -15.48 35.44
CA PRO A 213 63.53 -14.56 36.37
C PRO A 213 63.17 -13.24 35.68
N ALA A 214 62.14 -12.59 36.21
CA ALA A 214 61.69 -11.30 35.71
C ALA A 214 62.80 -10.24 35.70
N GLY A 215 62.88 -9.47 34.63
CA GLY A 215 63.90 -8.45 34.37
C GLY A 215 65.11 -8.95 33.56
N THR A 216 65.23 -10.24 33.24
CA THR A 216 66.43 -10.80 32.58
C THR A 216 66.31 -10.95 31.06
N GLY A 217 65.12 -10.74 30.50
CA GLY A 217 64.86 -10.81 29.07
C GLY A 217 65.48 -9.67 28.27
N PRO A 218 65.55 -9.83 26.94
CA PRO A 218 66.08 -8.81 26.05
C PRO A 218 65.23 -7.53 26.09
N ARG A 219 65.89 -6.38 26.06
CA ARG A 219 65.25 -5.05 26.02
C ARG A 219 65.28 -4.50 24.61
N VAL A 220 64.13 -4.15 24.08
CA VAL A 220 63.96 -3.56 22.75
C VAL A 220 63.51 -2.11 22.91
N LEU A 221 64.18 -1.20 22.21
CA LEU A 221 63.80 0.22 22.17
C LEU A 221 62.74 0.44 21.09
N GLY A 222 61.85 1.40 21.33
CA GLY A 222 60.88 1.89 20.37
C GLY A 222 61.54 2.61 19.18
N ALA A 223 60.74 2.96 18.19
CA ALA A 223 61.20 3.63 16.96
C ALA A 223 61.83 5.01 17.21
N ASP A 224 61.54 5.64 18.35
CA ASP A 224 62.07 6.92 18.82
C ASP A 224 63.33 6.79 19.69
N GLY A 225 63.83 5.56 19.91
CA GLY A 225 64.95 5.27 20.79
C GLY A 225 64.61 5.26 22.29
N GLY A 226 63.34 5.49 22.64
CA GLY A 226 62.80 5.35 23.99
C GLY A 226 62.36 3.91 24.31
N PRO A 227 61.80 3.65 25.50
CA PRO A 227 61.14 2.38 25.80
C PRO A 227 59.97 2.10 24.85
N LEU A 228 59.76 0.83 24.48
CA LEU A 228 58.69 0.41 23.55
C LEU A 228 57.30 0.91 23.96
N CYS A 229 57.05 0.98 25.26
CA CYS A 229 55.86 1.55 25.86
C CYS A 229 56.20 2.13 27.23
N ASP A 230 55.65 3.31 27.55
CA ASP A 230 55.92 3.98 28.83
C ASP A 230 54.79 4.91 29.25
N GLY A 231 54.72 5.21 30.56
CA GLY A 231 53.76 6.15 31.12
C GLY A 231 52.37 5.60 31.45
N ALA A 232 52.13 4.28 31.31
CA ALA A 232 50.85 3.64 31.65
C ALA A 232 51.05 2.50 32.68
N PRO A 233 51.08 2.78 33.99
CA PRO A 233 51.42 1.82 35.06
C PRO A 233 50.65 0.50 35.06
N THR A 234 49.40 0.53 34.59
CA THR A 234 48.49 -0.63 34.53
C THR A 234 48.64 -1.46 33.25
N SER A 235 49.39 -0.96 32.27
CA SER A 235 49.53 -1.53 30.92
C SER A 235 50.98 -1.86 30.56
N CYS A 236 51.86 -0.86 30.69
CA CYS A 236 53.30 -0.96 30.43
C CYS A 236 54.04 0.28 30.94
N VAL A 237 55.17 0.06 31.61
CA VAL A 237 56.15 1.09 32.02
C VAL A 237 57.54 0.60 31.61
N ASN A 238 58.31 1.45 30.94
CA ASN A 238 59.66 1.14 30.46
C ASN A 238 59.76 -0.20 29.69
N GLY A 239 58.79 -0.50 28.82
CA GLY A 239 58.75 -1.72 28.01
C GLY A 239 58.30 -3.00 28.75
N THR A 240 57.87 -2.91 30.01
CA THR A 240 57.41 -4.06 30.79
C THR A 240 56.11 -3.77 31.53
N TYR A 241 55.29 -4.80 31.70
CA TYR A 241 54.23 -4.81 32.69
C TYR A 241 54.63 -5.68 33.88
N THR A 242 54.64 -5.08 35.08
CA THR A 242 55.03 -5.73 36.33
C THR A 242 53.86 -5.66 37.32
N PRO A 243 53.22 -6.80 37.66
CA PRO A 243 52.15 -6.80 38.65
C PRO A 243 52.70 -6.52 40.06
N GLU A 244 51.88 -6.01 40.97
CA GLU A 244 52.32 -5.55 42.31
C GLU A 244 53.15 -6.58 43.08
N ARG A 245 52.78 -7.86 42.98
CA ARG A 245 53.52 -8.94 43.65
C ARG A 245 54.94 -9.15 43.13
N CYS A 246 55.20 -8.83 41.86
CA CYS A 246 56.51 -8.94 41.25
C CYS A 246 57.40 -7.72 41.54
N LYS A 247 56.87 -6.71 42.24
CA LYS A 247 57.65 -5.58 42.76
C LYS A 247 58.26 -5.88 44.14
N LEU A 248 57.88 -7.00 44.77
CA LEU A 248 58.37 -7.40 46.08
C LEU A 248 59.79 -8.01 45.97
N PRO A 249 60.71 -7.73 46.92
CA PRO A 249 62.10 -8.22 46.87
C PRO A 249 62.27 -9.75 46.85
N GLU A 250 61.29 -10.49 47.39
CA GLU A 250 61.31 -11.96 47.47
C GLU A 250 60.46 -12.64 46.37
N SER A 251 60.08 -11.90 45.32
CA SER A 251 59.18 -12.42 44.30
C SER A 251 59.89 -13.30 43.26
N ASN A 252 59.49 -14.58 43.17
CA ASN A 252 59.97 -15.54 42.16
C ASN A 252 59.19 -15.40 40.84
N CYS A 253 59.09 -14.18 40.31
CA CYS A 253 58.35 -13.93 39.07
C CYS A 253 59.17 -14.31 37.84
N ILE A 254 58.48 -14.82 36.83
CA ILE A 254 59.06 -15.16 35.51
C ILE A 254 58.59 -14.15 34.46
N GLU A 255 59.24 -14.18 33.29
CA GLU A 255 58.90 -13.33 32.16
C GLU A 255 58.07 -14.05 31.09
N LEU A 256 56.95 -13.44 30.71
CA LEU A 256 56.23 -13.71 29.47
C LEU A 256 56.70 -12.73 28.40
N TRP A 257 57.14 -13.23 27.25
CA TRP A 257 57.54 -12.39 26.12
C TRP A 257 56.37 -12.19 25.15
N MET A 258 55.99 -10.93 24.95
CA MET A 258 54.92 -10.51 24.05
C MET A 258 55.47 -9.59 22.96
N HIS A 259 54.71 -9.40 21.87
CA HIS A 259 55.05 -8.44 20.82
C HIS A 259 54.91 -7.00 21.32
N ASP A 260 53.82 -6.34 20.97
CA ASP A 260 53.51 -4.97 21.36
C ASP A 260 52.23 -4.95 22.22
N PRO A 261 52.09 -4.05 23.22
CA PRO A 261 50.88 -3.95 24.03
C PRO A 261 49.58 -3.70 23.24
N ALA A 262 49.67 -3.25 21.98
CA ALA A 262 48.54 -3.14 21.07
C ALA A 262 47.95 -4.51 20.68
N TYR A 263 48.72 -5.60 20.76
CA TYR A 263 48.23 -6.96 20.52
C TYR A 263 47.56 -7.50 21.78
N SER A 264 46.29 -7.89 21.68
CA SER A 264 45.46 -8.33 22.82
C SER A 264 45.46 -7.33 23.99
N PRO A 265 45.04 -6.07 23.75
CA PRO A 265 45.25 -4.98 24.69
C PRO A 265 44.55 -5.25 26.02
N GLN A 266 45.34 -5.22 27.11
CA GLN A 266 44.95 -5.51 28.49
C GLN A 266 44.53 -6.96 28.79
N ASN A 267 44.40 -7.87 27.82
CA ASN A 267 43.93 -9.24 28.08
C ASN A 267 44.81 -9.97 29.10
N PHE A 268 46.09 -10.17 28.77
CA PHE A 268 47.00 -10.96 29.60
C PHE A 268 47.43 -10.23 30.86
N GLN A 269 47.53 -8.89 30.84
CA GLN A 269 47.74 -8.09 32.04
C GLN A 269 46.63 -8.35 33.07
N ARG A 270 45.35 -8.31 32.65
CA ARG A 270 44.22 -8.54 33.54
C ARG A 270 44.13 -9.99 34.02
N ILE A 271 44.47 -10.96 33.17
CA ILE A 271 44.53 -12.38 33.56
C ILE A 271 45.58 -12.62 34.64
N ILE A 272 46.78 -12.04 34.48
CA ILE A 272 47.87 -12.12 35.45
C ILE A 272 47.44 -11.55 36.81
N ASP A 273 46.85 -10.35 36.82
CA ASP A 273 46.38 -9.71 38.05
C ASP A 273 45.23 -10.50 38.70
N SER A 274 44.23 -10.91 37.91
CA SER A 274 42.99 -11.52 38.44
C SER A 274 43.17 -12.94 38.94
N LEU A 275 44.06 -13.72 38.31
CA LEU A 275 44.44 -15.06 38.76
C LEU A 275 45.59 -15.03 39.78
N ASN A 276 46.14 -13.85 40.06
CA ASN A 276 47.29 -13.65 40.92
C ASN A 276 48.43 -14.59 40.48
N LEU A 277 49.04 -14.33 39.32
CA LEU A 277 50.13 -15.11 38.72
C LEU A 277 51.49 -14.43 38.92
N ASN A 278 52.55 -15.21 39.15
CA ASN A 278 53.93 -14.71 39.32
C ASN A 278 54.60 -14.46 37.95
N VAL A 279 53.99 -13.61 37.12
CA VAL A 279 54.44 -13.36 35.74
C VAL A 279 54.47 -11.87 35.46
N SER A 280 55.60 -11.37 34.95
CA SER A 280 55.69 -10.05 34.31
C SER A 280 55.69 -10.20 32.79
N ILE A 281 55.24 -9.19 32.06
CA ILE A 281 55.27 -9.19 30.59
C ILE A 281 56.41 -8.31 30.08
N ASN A 282 57.29 -8.87 29.27
CA ASN A 282 58.31 -8.14 28.53
C ASN A 282 57.86 -7.94 27.07
N PHE A 283 57.73 -6.68 26.63
CA PHE A 283 57.29 -6.36 25.28
C PHE A 283 58.51 -6.21 24.35
N LEU A 284 58.54 -7.01 23.29
CA LEU A 284 59.65 -7.09 22.32
C LEU A 284 59.40 -6.29 21.04
N GLY A 285 58.20 -5.72 20.87
CA GLY A 285 57.78 -4.99 19.69
C GLY A 285 57.47 -5.86 18.48
N PHE A 286 57.27 -5.21 17.33
CA PHE A 286 56.92 -5.85 16.05
C PHE A 286 58.02 -6.79 15.52
N GLY A 287 59.27 -6.64 15.94
CA GLY A 287 60.38 -7.55 15.59
C GLY A 287 60.58 -8.71 16.56
N GLY A 288 59.66 -8.91 17.51
CA GLY A 288 59.81 -9.88 18.61
C GLY A 288 59.99 -11.33 18.16
N GLU A 289 59.39 -11.75 17.03
CA GLU A 289 59.47 -13.15 16.56
C GLU A 289 60.91 -13.59 16.29
N THR A 290 61.77 -12.73 15.74
CA THR A 290 63.19 -13.07 15.49
C THR A 290 63.94 -13.34 16.80
N ILE A 291 63.62 -12.59 17.86
CA ILE A 291 64.22 -12.76 19.19
C ILE A 291 63.71 -14.06 19.82
N MET A 292 62.41 -14.32 19.72
CA MET A 292 61.80 -15.56 20.22
C MET A 292 62.36 -16.79 19.49
N GLN A 293 62.48 -16.73 18.15
CA GLN A 293 63.04 -17.81 17.33
C GLN A 293 64.47 -18.14 17.77
N LYS A 294 65.33 -17.13 17.88
CA LYS A 294 66.71 -17.32 18.35
C LYS A 294 66.77 -17.99 19.72
N ALA A 295 65.86 -17.63 20.64
CA ALA A 295 65.83 -18.24 21.95
C ALA A 295 65.39 -19.72 21.90
N LEU A 296 64.44 -20.07 21.02
CA LEU A 296 64.04 -21.45 20.78
C LEU A 296 65.17 -22.27 20.15
N ASP A 297 65.88 -21.72 19.16
CA ASP A 297 67.02 -22.36 18.50
C ASP A 297 68.18 -22.64 19.48
N GLU A 298 68.36 -21.76 20.47
CA GLU A 298 69.33 -21.92 21.56
C GLU A 298 68.85 -22.89 22.67
N GLY A 299 67.64 -23.45 22.56
CA GLY A 299 67.07 -24.38 23.54
C GLY A 299 66.71 -23.73 24.88
N LYS A 300 66.39 -22.42 24.89
CA LYS A 300 66.04 -21.69 26.12
C LYS A 300 64.62 -22.00 26.58
N ASN A 301 64.44 -22.11 27.90
CA ASN A 301 63.14 -22.23 28.54
C ASN A 301 62.42 -20.87 28.53
N VAL A 302 61.69 -20.56 27.47
CA VAL A 302 60.97 -19.29 27.31
C VAL A 302 59.47 -19.47 27.45
N PHE A 303 58.79 -18.44 27.94
CA PHE A 303 57.32 -18.37 27.98
C PHE A 303 56.87 -17.26 27.04
N LEU A 304 56.09 -17.62 26.01
CA LEU A 304 55.87 -16.80 24.83
C LEU A 304 54.39 -16.55 24.59
N TYR A 305 54.05 -15.40 24.00
CA TYR A 305 52.74 -15.12 23.42
C TYR A 305 52.82 -15.24 21.90
N ASN A 306 51.82 -15.89 21.29
CA ASN A 306 51.64 -15.92 19.84
C ASN A 306 50.19 -16.29 19.49
N TRP A 307 49.89 -16.50 18.20
CA TRP A 307 48.58 -16.90 17.70
C TRP A 307 48.70 -18.01 16.63
N GLN A 308 47.57 -18.65 16.35
CA GLN A 308 47.36 -19.57 15.25
C GLN A 308 46.18 -19.07 14.42
N PRO A 309 46.22 -19.20 13.09
CA PRO A 309 47.36 -19.65 12.31
C PRO A 309 48.44 -18.54 12.20
N ASN A 310 49.72 -18.90 12.38
CA ASN A 310 50.88 -18.04 12.15
C ASN A 310 52.04 -18.92 11.63
N THR A 311 52.91 -18.39 10.76
CA THR A 311 54.15 -19.06 10.36
C THR A 311 55.00 -19.45 11.57
N PHE A 312 55.15 -18.57 12.56
CA PHE A 312 55.95 -18.86 13.76
C PHE A 312 55.44 -20.08 14.55
N THR A 313 54.12 -20.19 14.76
CA THR A 313 53.53 -21.32 15.49
C THR A 313 53.40 -22.59 14.63
N ALA A 314 53.36 -22.46 13.31
CA ALA A 314 53.31 -23.59 12.38
C ALA A 314 54.66 -24.33 12.25
N VAL A 315 55.80 -23.61 12.38
CA VAL A 315 57.14 -24.18 12.22
C VAL A 315 57.76 -24.65 13.54
N ASN A 316 57.47 -23.95 14.64
CA ASN A 316 58.08 -24.25 15.94
C ASN A 316 57.28 -25.29 16.71
N ASN A 317 57.99 -26.17 17.43
CA ASN A 317 57.37 -27.18 18.30
C ASN A 317 56.99 -26.56 19.66
N LEU A 318 55.80 -25.97 19.71
CA LEU A 318 55.29 -25.21 20.86
C LEU A 318 54.01 -25.86 21.41
N THR A 319 53.92 -25.93 22.73
CA THR A 319 52.72 -26.38 23.44
C THR A 319 51.99 -25.17 23.99
N ARG A 320 50.71 -25.02 23.61
CA ARG A 320 49.84 -23.97 24.15
C ARG A 320 49.53 -24.25 25.62
N VAL A 321 49.64 -23.22 26.45
CA VAL A 321 49.22 -23.26 27.85
C VAL A 321 47.73 -22.98 27.95
N LEU A 322 46.99 -23.93 28.53
CA LEU A 322 45.55 -23.84 28.73
C LEU A 322 45.25 -22.99 29.97
N LEU A 323 44.53 -21.88 29.78
CA LEU A 323 43.94 -21.06 30.84
C LEU A 323 42.51 -21.56 31.15
N PRO A 324 41.85 -21.06 32.22
CA PRO A 324 40.45 -21.42 32.48
C PRO A 324 39.57 -21.13 31.25
N ALA A 325 38.72 -22.09 30.89
CA ALA A 325 37.87 -21.96 29.70
C ALA A 325 37.04 -20.68 29.76
N THR A 326 36.94 -20.01 28.61
CA THR A 326 36.22 -18.75 28.47
C THR A 326 34.80 -19.01 28.02
N ASP A 327 33.89 -18.15 28.48
CA ASP A 327 32.53 -18.09 27.97
C ASP A 327 32.37 -16.81 27.12
N HIS A 328 31.51 -16.90 26.10
CA HIS A 328 31.32 -15.83 25.13
C HIS A 328 30.78 -14.54 25.75
N GLU A 329 29.92 -14.65 26.79
CA GLU A 329 29.28 -13.50 27.43
C GLU A 329 30.28 -12.71 28.28
N HIS A 330 31.16 -13.39 29.01
CA HIS A 330 32.22 -12.80 29.82
C HIS A 330 33.24 -12.07 28.95
N ASN A 331 33.65 -12.67 27.82
CA ASN A 331 34.55 -12.02 26.88
C ASN A 331 33.91 -10.80 26.20
N ALA A 332 32.66 -10.90 25.75
CA ALA A 332 31.93 -9.78 25.17
C ALA A 332 31.77 -8.61 26.18
N ASN A 333 31.46 -8.92 27.44
CA ASN A 333 31.38 -7.94 28.53
C ASN A 333 32.74 -7.29 28.85
N PHE A 334 33.84 -8.02 28.68
CA PHE A 334 35.18 -7.46 28.83
C PHE A 334 35.53 -6.53 27.65
N LEU A 335 35.30 -6.98 26.40
CA LEU A 335 35.58 -6.20 25.20
C LEU A 335 34.73 -4.92 25.11
N GLY A 336 33.49 -4.96 25.60
CA GLY A 336 32.56 -3.81 25.60
C GLY A 336 32.82 -2.75 26.67
N LYS A 337 33.77 -2.97 27.62
CA LYS A 337 34.05 -2.00 28.69
C LYS A 337 34.92 -0.83 28.20
N PRO A 338 34.52 0.43 28.45
CA PRO A 338 35.35 1.61 28.16
C PRO A 338 36.65 1.63 28.96
N ASP A 339 36.62 1.08 30.18
CA ASP A 339 37.78 0.94 31.05
C ASP A 339 38.12 -0.54 31.27
N ARG A 340 38.98 -1.07 30.39
CA ARG A 340 39.49 -2.43 30.49
C ARG A 340 40.56 -2.59 31.57
N MET A 341 41.12 -1.50 32.09
CA MET A 341 42.27 -1.54 33.01
C MET A 341 41.92 -2.10 34.39
N HIS A 342 40.66 -1.96 34.81
CA HIS A 342 40.18 -2.45 36.11
C HIS A 342 39.27 -3.68 35.98
N ALA A 343 39.14 -4.24 34.77
CA ALA A 343 38.28 -5.39 34.57
C ALA A 343 38.93 -6.66 35.15
N ARG A 344 38.11 -7.45 35.86
CA ARG A 344 38.50 -8.77 36.34
C ARG A 344 38.27 -9.78 35.22
N VAL A 345 39.35 -10.42 34.75
CA VAL A 345 39.34 -11.43 33.68
C VAL A 345 40.11 -12.64 34.18
N THR A 346 39.44 -13.79 34.30
CA THR A 346 40.07 -15.02 34.81
C THR A 346 40.10 -16.15 33.78
N THR A 347 39.56 -15.90 32.59
CA THR A 347 39.38 -16.90 31.53
C THR A 347 40.30 -16.62 30.35
N ASP A 348 40.48 -17.64 29.52
CA ASP A 348 41.31 -17.58 28.30
C ASP A 348 40.73 -16.61 27.25
N VAL A 349 41.56 -16.27 26.26
CA VAL A 349 41.08 -15.62 25.04
C VAL A 349 40.27 -16.66 24.24
N PRO A 350 39.07 -16.33 23.74
CA PRO A 350 38.28 -17.29 22.99
C PRO A 350 38.97 -17.72 21.70
N THR A 351 38.66 -18.96 21.30
CA THR A 351 38.94 -19.43 19.96
C THR A 351 37.95 -18.78 19.01
N ILE A 352 38.48 -17.98 18.08
CA ILE A 352 37.69 -17.22 17.12
C ILE A 352 37.40 -18.12 15.93
N ILE A 353 36.12 -18.37 15.67
CA ILE A 353 35.71 -18.98 14.41
C ILE A 353 35.89 -17.91 13.33
N ILE A 354 36.71 -18.21 12.33
CA ILE A 354 36.95 -17.29 11.21
C ILE A 354 35.85 -17.51 10.17
N HIS A 355 35.25 -16.42 9.71
CA HIS A 355 34.11 -16.44 8.79
C HIS A 355 34.48 -15.93 7.40
N LYS A 356 33.62 -16.28 6.44
CA LYS A 356 33.64 -15.75 5.07
C LYS A 356 32.49 -14.77 4.90
N LEU A 357 32.76 -13.61 4.29
CA LEU A 357 31.73 -12.63 3.96
C LEU A 357 31.63 -12.41 2.45
N ALA A 358 30.41 -12.25 1.96
CA ALA A 358 30.10 -11.84 0.58
C ALA A 358 29.33 -10.52 0.52
N SER A 359 29.53 -9.74 -0.54
CA SER A 359 28.66 -8.61 -0.87
C SER A 359 27.35 -9.06 -1.51
N GLN A 360 26.32 -8.23 -1.44
CA GLN A 360 25.07 -8.48 -2.16
C GLN A 360 25.30 -8.51 -3.68
N GLY A 361 26.20 -7.67 -4.19
CA GLY A 361 26.62 -7.65 -5.60
C GLY A 361 27.26 -8.96 -6.04
N PHE A 362 28.07 -9.61 -5.20
CA PHE A 362 28.63 -10.92 -5.51
C PHE A 362 27.54 -11.99 -5.70
N LEU A 363 26.54 -12.02 -4.82
CA LEU A 363 25.43 -12.97 -4.92
C LEU A 363 24.58 -12.76 -6.18
N ALA A 364 24.44 -11.50 -6.61
CA ALA A 364 23.71 -11.14 -7.82
C ALA A 364 24.50 -11.43 -9.09
N ASP A 365 25.79 -11.08 -9.13
CA ASP A 365 26.64 -11.17 -10.32
C ASP A 365 27.18 -12.59 -10.53
N PHE A 366 27.37 -13.36 -9.45
CA PHE A 366 27.99 -14.69 -9.48
C PHE A 366 27.22 -15.72 -8.63
N PRO A 367 25.91 -15.94 -8.86
CA PRO A 367 25.12 -16.89 -8.08
C PRO A 367 25.69 -18.31 -8.12
N GLU A 368 26.34 -18.69 -9.22
CA GLU A 368 27.00 -19.99 -9.36
C GLU A 368 28.22 -20.19 -8.44
N LEU A 369 28.85 -19.10 -7.98
CA LEU A 369 30.01 -19.15 -7.08
C LEU A 369 29.62 -19.25 -5.60
N VAL A 370 28.34 -19.08 -5.27
CA VAL A 370 27.85 -19.17 -3.88
C VAL A 370 28.04 -20.59 -3.33
N LEU A 371 27.78 -21.61 -4.15
CA LEU A 371 28.01 -23.00 -3.76
C LEU A 371 29.48 -23.30 -3.50
N LEU A 372 30.38 -22.78 -4.35
CA LEU A 372 31.82 -22.87 -4.14
C LEU A 372 32.21 -22.18 -2.83
N ALA A 373 31.77 -20.94 -2.62
CA ALA A 373 32.11 -20.15 -1.44
C ALA A 373 31.60 -20.79 -0.13
N ASN A 374 30.41 -21.39 -0.15
CA ASN A 374 29.87 -22.14 0.98
C ASN A 374 30.65 -23.43 1.25
N SER A 375 30.99 -24.18 0.20
CA SER A 375 31.73 -25.46 0.30
C SER A 375 33.20 -25.28 0.67
N TYR A 376 33.77 -24.13 0.33
CA TYR A 376 35.18 -23.80 0.59
C TYR A 376 35.48 -23.80 2.08
N GLN A 377 36.28 -24.77 2.53
CA GLN A 377 36.73 -24.87 3.91
C GLN A 377 38.17 -25.36 3.96
N VAL A 378 39.07 -24.57 4.54
CA VAL A 378 40.47 -24.93 4.77
C VAL A 378 40.61 -25.29 6.25
N LEU A 379 41.00 -26.53 6.54
CA LEU A 379 41.22 -26.98 7.91
C LEU A 379 42.57 -26.50 8.46
N ASP A 380 42.71 -26.43 9.79
CA ASP A 380 43.95 -25.97 10.46
C ASP A 380 45.19 -26.73 9.97
N ALA A 381 45.08 -28.05 9.79
CA ALA A 381 46.19 -28.87 9.28
C ALA A 381 46.65 -28.44 7.87
N SER A 382 45.70 -28.07 7.00
CA SER A 382 46.02 -27.62 5.64
C SER A 382 46.64 -26.23 5.64
N MET A 383 46.09 -25.32 6.47
CA MET A 383 46.65 -23.97 6.64
C MET A 383 48.08 -24.04 7.22
N ASN A 384 48.31 -24.86 8.24
CA ASN A 384 49.63 -25.05 8.86
C ASN A 384 50.64 -25.66 7.88
N VAL A 385 50.24 -26.61 7.02
CA VAL A 385 51.13 -27.15 5.98
C VAL A 385 51.55 -26.07 4.99
N MET A 386 50.61 -25.22 4.55
CA MET A 386 50.93 -24.11 3.65
C MET A 386 51.87 -23.10 4.31
N LEU A 387 51.56 -22.66 5.54
CA LEU A 387 52.38 -21.72 6.31
C LEU A 387 53.79 -22.26 6.59
N ARG A 388 53.91 -23.53 7.01
CA ARG A 388 55.20 -24.16 7.25
C ARG A 388 56.07 -24.19 5.99
N SER A 389 55.46 -24.41 4.82
CA SER A 389 56.20 -24.46 3.56
C SER A 389 56.83 -23.12 3.16
N THR A 390 56.29 -21.98 3.62
CA THR A 390 56.88 -20.67 3.31
C THR A 390 58.23 -20.49 4.01
N VAL A 391 58.41 -21.11 5.17
CA VAL A 391 59.65 -21.07 5.95
C VAL A 391 60.57 -22.22 5.59
N GLU A 392 60.10 -23.47 5.66
CA GLU A 392 60.95 -24.66 5.47
C GLU A 392 61.43 -24.82 4.02
N LYS A 393 60.61 -24.41 3.05
CA LYS A 393 60.93 -24.54 1.61
C LYS A 393 61.24 -23.20 0.95
N GLY A 394 61.11 -22.08 1.67
CA GLY A 394 61.29 -20.73 1.12
C GLY A 394 60.24 -20.37 0.06
N TYR A 395 59.06 -21.00 0.09
CA TYR A 395 57.99 -20.69 -0.86
C TYR A 395 57.36 -19.33 -0.53
N ASN A 396 57.04 -18.53 -1.56
CA ASN A 396 56.11 -17.42 -1.36
C ASN A 396 54.67 -17.96 -1.19
N HIS A 397 53.76 -17.14 -0.67
CA HIS A 397 52.39 -17.58 -0.35
C HIS A 397 51.64 -18.10 -1.59
N SER A 398 51.83 -17.50 -2.76
CA SER A 398 51.18 -17.95 -3.99
C SER A 398 51.66 -19.34 -4.45
N THR A 399 52.96 -19.63 -4.30
CA THR A 399 53.54 -20.95 -4.60
C THR A 399 53.06 -21.98 -3.58
N ALA A 400 53.09 -21.65 -2.29
CA ALA A 400 52.61 -22.54 -1.23
C ALA A 400 51.14 -22.95 -1.44
N ALA A 401 50.27 -21.99 -1.76
CA ALA A 401 48.86 -22.25 -2.06
C ALA A 401 48.69 -23.11 -3.34
N CYS A 402 49.47 -22.86 -4.39
CA CYS A 402 49.40 -23.62 -5.65
C CYS A 402 49.87 -25.07 -5.47
N GLU A 403 50.97 -25.30 -4.74
CA GLU A 403 51.47 -26.63 -4.43
C GLU A 403 50.48 -27.42 -3.56
N TRP A 404 49.88 -26.77 -2.55
CA TRP A 404 48.83 -27.40 -1.76
C TRP A 404 47.62 -27.75 -2.65
N MET A 405 47.19 -26.84 -3.52
CA MET A 405 46.08 -27.10 -4.44
C MET A 405 46.37 -28.33 -5.32
N ARG A 406 47.54 -28.41 -5.96
CA ARG A 406 47.89 -29.57 -6.81
C ARG A 406 47.89 -30.89 -6.03
N ALA A 407 48.35 -30.88 -4.79
CA ALA A 407 48.43 -32.07 -3.97
C ALA A 407 47.07 -32.52 -3.40
N ASN A 408 46.07 -31.63 -3.33
CA ASN A 408 44.84 -31.85 -2.58
C ASN A 408 43.55 -31.76 -3.44
N GLU A 409 43.62 -32.11 -4.73
CA GLU A 409 42.45 -32.14 -5.62
C GLU A 409 41.31 -33.03 -5.12
N HIS A 410 41.63 -34.10 -4.41
CA HIS A 410 40.64 -34.96 -3.76
C HIS A 410 39.82 -34.26 -2.67
N ILE A 411 40.32 -33.15 -2.10
CA ILE A 411 39.63 -32.33 -1.11
C ILE A 411 38.78 -31.27 -1.82
N TRP A 412 39.42 -30.40 -2.62
CA TRP A 412 38.74 -29.23 -3.18
C TRP A 412 37.95 -29.53 -4.45
N GLY A 413 38.20 -30.66 -5.12
CA GLY A 413 37.53 -31.02 -6.36
C GLY A 413 36.02 -31.17 -6.19
N ALA A 414 35.55 -31.61 -5.02
CA ALA A 414 34.13 -31.70 -4.69
C ALA A 414 33.47 -30.33 -4.41
N TRP A 415 34.26 -29.27 -4.20
CA TRP A 415 33.74 -27.92 -3.97
C TRP A 415 33.36 -27.22 -5.27
N ILE A 416 33.91 -27.67 -6.42
CA ILE A 416 33.60 -27.10 -7.73
C ILE A 416 32.19 -27.54 -8.15
N PRO A 417 31.22 -26.60 -8.30
CA PRO A 417 29.87 -26.97 -8.72
C PRO A 417 29.86 -27.50 -10.14
N THR A 418 28.83 -28.25 -10.54
CA THR A 418 28.68 -28.69 -11.94
C THR A 418 28.20 -27.54 -12.83
N PRO A 419 28.69 -27.40 -14.08
CA PRO A 419 28.18 -26.41 -15.03
C PRO A 419 26.68 -26.58 -15.29
N PRO A 420 25.90 -25.48 -15.38
CA PRO A 420 24.46 -25.57 -15.55
C PRO A 420 24.03 -25.94 -16.99
N LYS A 421 22.84 -26.58 -17.15
CA LYS A 421 22.21 -26.94 -18.46
C LYS A 421 20.91 -26.14 -18.66
N SER A 422 20.70 -25.52 -19.84
CA SER A 422 19.60 -24.58 -20.10
C SER A 422 18.33 -25.23 -20.67
N ALA A 423 17.15 -24.80 -20.16
CA ALA A 423 15.82 -25.10 -20.70
C ALA A 423 15.46 -24.17 -21.87
N VAL A 424 14.72 -24.71 -22.85
CA VAL A 424 14.35 -24.01 -24.10
C VAL A 424 12.95 -23.40 -24.01
N ASP A 425 11.98 -24.15 -23.48
CA ASP A 425 10.60 -23.73 -23.22
C ASP A 425 10.09 -24.31 -21.88
N CYS A 426 9.03 -23.71 -21.33
CA CYS A 426 8.44 -24.07 -20.05
C CYS A 426 6.94 -24.37 -20.18
N SER A 427 6.49 -25.39 -19.45
CA SER A 427 5.08 -25.83 -19.42
C SER A 427 4.17 -24.88 -18.64
N VAL A 428 2.87 -25.13 -18.72
CA VAL A 428 1.81 -24.43 -17.97
C VAL A 428 2.20 -24.26 -16.49
N GLY A 429 2.10 -23.03 -15.99
CA GLY A 429 2.43 -22.64 -14.62
C GLY A 429 3.90 -22.30 -14.36
N PHE A 430 4.77 -22.39 -15.37
CA PHE A 430 6.19 -22.06 -15.24
C PHE A 430 6.61 -20.97 -16.21
N GLY A 431 7.46 -20.06 -15.76
CA GLY A 431 8.12 -19.06 -16.58
C GLY A 431 9.58 -19.42 -16.81
N ARG A 432 10.11 -18.97 -17.94
CA ARG A 432 11.51 -19.12 -18.30
C ARG A 432 12.29 -17.92 -17.78
N TYR A 433 13.09 -18.16 -16.75
CA TYR A 433 13.91 -17.13 -16.11
C TYR A 433 15.38 -17.49 -16.23
N LEU A 434 16.21 -16.47 -16.36
CA LEU A 434 17.66 -16.63 -16.32
C LEU A 434 18.09 -16.80 -14.86
N THR A 435 18.46 -18.02 -14.47
CA THR A 435 19.02 -18.32 -13.14
C THR A 435 20.52 -18.53 -13.28
N GLY A 436 21.30 -17.49 -13.00
CA GLY A 436 22.73 -17.47 -13.28
C GLY A 436 23.00 -17.46 -14.78
N SER A 437 23.45 -18.59 -15.33
CA SER A 437 23.92 -18.78 -16.72
C SER A 437 22.91 -19.43 -17.65
N VAL A 438 21.88 -20.03 -17.08
CA VAL A 438 20.96 -20.92 -17.79
C VAL A 438 19.54 -20.45 -17.62
N PHE A 439 18.75 -20.68 -18.65
CA PHE A 439 17.33 -20.54 -18.54
C PHE A 439 16.78 -21.75 -17.79
N ALA A 440 16.05 -21.51 -16.71
CA ALA A 440 15.34 -22.51 -15.94
C ALA A 440 13.85 -22.19 -15.92
N CYS A 441 13.04 -23.24 -15.80
CA CYS A 441 11.61 -23.11 -15.61
C CYS A 441 11.32 -22.94 -14.12
N ILE A 442 10.92 -21.72 -13.72
CA ILE A 442 10.54 -21.41 -12.34
C ILE A 442 9.02 -21.33 -12.28
N PRO A 443 8.37 -21.90 -11.25
CA PRO A 443 6.94 -21.68 -11.02
C PRO A 443 6.63 -20.18 -11.02
N CYS A 444 5.54 -19.77 -11.66
CA CYS A 444 5.21 -18.35 -11.72
C CYS A 444 5.05 -17.77 -10.30
N PRO A 445 5.78 -16.70 -9.94
CA PRO A 445 5.64 -16.06 -8.64
C PRO A 445 4.26 -15.43 -8.50
N SER A 446 3.85 -15.16 -7.25
CA SER A 446 2.60 -14.45 -6.97
C SER A 446 2.55 -13.11 -7.70
N GLY A 447 1.38 -12.75 -8.23
CA GLY A 447 1.19 -11.62 -9.15
C GLY A 447 1.47 -11.95 -10.62
N THR A 448 1.86 -13.18 -10.95
CA THR A 448 2.07 -13.63 -12.34
C THR A 448 1.48 -15.01 -12.58
N TYR A 449 1.25 -15.35 -13.85
CA TYR A 449 0.73 -16.65 -14.26
C TYR A 449 1.31 -17.09 -15.61
N ASN A 450 1.18 -18.36 -15.95
CA ASN A 450 1.44 -18.87 -17.30
C ASN A 450 0.44 -19.97 -17.68
N TRP A 451 -0.30 -19.77 -18.77
CA TRP A 451 -1.15 -20.80 -19.38
C TRP A 451 -0.60 -21.34 -20.70
N ASN A 452 0.42 -20.70 -21.28
CA ASN A 452 1.07 -21.18 -22.48
C ASN A 452 1.92 -22.42 -22.15
N ASN A 453 1.63 -23.54 -22.84
CA ASN A 453 2.36 -24.80 -22.68
C ASN A 453 3.77 -24.78 -23.31
N HIS A 454 4.05 -23.81 -24.17
CA HIS A 454 5.36 -23.57 -24.80
C HIS A 454 5.82 -22.14 -24.50
N ASN A 455 6.00 -21.83 -23.22
CA ASN A 455 6.42 -20.49 -22.80
C ASN A 455 7.94 -20.33 -22.90
N GLU A 456 8.40 -19.46 -23.79
CA GLU A 456 9.83 -19.15 -23.99
C GLU A 456 10.33 -17.96 -23.15
N GLY A 457 9.42 -17.26 -22.44
CA GLY A 457 9.71 -16.04 -21.66
C GLY A 457 9.31 -16.12 -20.19
N ALA A 458 9.43 -15.00 -19.48
CA ALA A 458 8.95 -14.88 -18.10
C ALA A 458 7.42 -15.02 -18.00
N CYS A 459 6.90 -15.31 -16.80
CA CYS A 459 5.45 -15.37 -16.59
C CYS A 459 4.77 -14.03 -16.86
N THR A 460 3.54 -14.10 -17.36
CA THR A 460 2.71 -12.94 -17.68
C THR A 460 2.23 -12.26 -16.39
N GLN A 461 2.23 -10.93 -16.39
CA GLN A 461 1.69 -10.14 -15.28
C GLN A 461 0.19 -10.39 -15.11
N CYS A 462 -0.27 -10.49 -13.87
CA CYS A 462 -1.69 -10.66 -13.59
C CYS A 462 -2.47 -9.42 -14.03
N PRO A 463 -3.52 -9.56 -14.87
CA PRO A 463 -4.37 -8.44 -15.24
C PRO A 463 -5.10 -7.81 -14.05
N GLU A 464 -5.53 -6.56 -14.20
CA GLU A 464 -6.37 -5.90 -13.20
C GLU A 464 -7.67 -6.69 -12.96
N HIS A 465 -8.16 -6.67 -11.72
CA HIS A 465 -9.33 -7.44 -11.26
C HIS A 465 -9.17 -8.97 -11.23
N LEU A 466 -7.97 -9.48 -11.48
CA LEU A 466 -7.62 -10.88 -11.27
C LEU A 466 -6.59 -11.02 -10.14
N HIS A 467 -6.59 -12.19 -9.50
CA HIS A 467 -5.59 -12.56 -8.52
C HIS A 467 -4.87 -13.82 -8.95
N CYS A 468 -3.57 -13.70 -9.15
CA CYS A 468 -2.72 -14.80 -9.55
C CYS A 468 -1.85 -15.17 -8.35
N PRO A 469 -2.23 -16.18 -7.54
CA PRO A 469 -1.41 -16.61 -6.41
C PRO A 469 -0.06 -17.20 -6.85
N GLY A 470 0.06 -17.58 -8.13
CA GLY A 470 1.26 -18.10 -8.77
C GLY A 470 0.94 -19.36 -9.58
N GLY A 471 1.93 -19.85 -10.31
CA GLY A 471 1.76 -21.01 -11.19
C GLY A 471 0.73 -20.78 -12.32
N PRO A 472 -0.18 -21.73 -12.57
CA PRO A 472 -1.25 -21.58 -13.56
C PRO A 472 -2.57 -21.10 -12.96
N ILE A 473 -2.60 -20.73 -11.68
CA ILE A 473 -3.85 -20.39 -11.01
C ILE A 473 -4.16 -18.92 -11.27
N VAL A 474 -5.36 -18.66 -11.78
CA VAL A 474 -5.90 -17.31 -11.96
C VAL A 474 -7.29 -17.31 -11.34
N GLN A 475 -7.45 -16.50 -10.31
CA GLN A 475 -8.70 -16.31 -9.59
C GLN A 475 -9.31 -14.96 -9.96
N VAL A 476 -10.63 -14.89 -9.88
CA VAL A 476 -11.38 -13.68 -10.18
C VAL A 476 -11.68 -12.90 -8.91
N SER A 477 -11.51 -11.58 -8.94
CA SER A 477 -11.87 -10.73 -7.79
C SER A 477 -13.39 -10.59 -7.64
N SER A 478 -13.81 -10.22 -6.42
CA SER A 478 -15.23 -10.03 -6.11
C SER A 478 -15.94 -9.11 -7.11
N GLY A 479 -17.12 -9.53 -7.59
CA GLY A 479 -17.92 -8.80 -8.58
C GLY A 479 -17.57 -9.06 -10.05
N TYR A 480 -16.54 -9.87 -10.31
CA TYR A 480 -16.18 -10.32 -11.65
C TYR A 480 -16.41 -11.84 -11.79
N TRP A 481 -16.57 -12.29 -13.03
CA TRP A 481 -16.71 -13.69 -13.38
C TRP A 481 -15.78 -14.05 -14.53
N MET A 482 -15.26 -15.26 -14.44
CA MET A 482 -14.44 -15.86 -15.48
C MET A 482 -15.03 -17.21 -15.85
N ALA A 483 -14.94 -17.59 -17.13
CA ALA A 483 -15.37 -18.91 -17.56
C ALA A 483 -14.47 -20.02 -16.99
N ASN A 484 -15.04 -21.20 -16.75
CA ASN A 484 -14.27 -22.35 -16.29
C ASN A 484 -13.13 -22.69 -17.29
N ILE A 485 -11.93 -22.94 -16.76
CA ILE A 485 -10.74 -23.19 -17.56
C ILE A 485 -10.85 -24.59 -18.17
N THR A 486 -10.83 -24.66 -19.50
CA THR A 486 -10.76 -25.90 -20.28
C THR A 486 -9.40 -26.00 -20.98
N ASN A 487 -9.01 -27.17 -21.49
CA ASN A 487 -7.75 -27.33 -22.21
C ASN A 487 -7.60 -26.36 -23.40
N THR A 488 -8.72 -25.94 -24.01
CA THR A 488 -8.78 -24.97 -25.10
C THR A 488 -8.62 -23.51 -24.68
N THR A 489 -8.82 -23.18 -23.39
CA THR A 489 -8.65 -21.81 -22.86
C THR A 489 -7.26 -21.56 -22.29
N LEU A 490 -6.46 -22.60 -22.06
CA LEU A 490 -5.07 -22.47 -21.60
C LEU A 490 -4.17 -21.77 -22.65
N GLU A 491 -4.50 -21.84 -23.93
CA GLU A 491 -3.70 -21.17 -24.99
C GLU A 491 -4.08 -19.68 -25.18
N ARG A 492 -5.02 -19.13 -24.41
CA ARG A 492 -5.47 -17.74 -24.54
C ARG A 492 -5.31 -16.96 -23.24
N ASP A 493 -5.21 -15.65 -23.36
CA ASP A 493 -5.21 -14.75 -22.21
C ASP A 493 -6.54 -14.88 -21.41
N PRO A 494 -6.49 -14.71 -20.08
CA PRO A 494 -7.66 -14.81 -19.23
C PRO A 494 -8.65 -13.69 -19.54
N GLU A 495 -9.79 -14.06 -20.13
CA GLU A 495 -10.92 -13.18 -20.31
C GLU A 495 -11.83 -13.21 -19.08
N PHE A 496 -12.06 -12.05 -18.48
CA PHE A 496 -12.96 -11.87 -17.36
C PHE A 496 -14.02 -10.82 -17.68
N TYR A 497 -15.16 -10.94 -17.00
CA TYR A 497 -16.35 -10.17 -17.30
C TYR A 497 -16.93 -9.60 -16.02
N LYS A 498 -17.30 -8.31 -16.02
CA LYS A 498 -17.99 -7.67 -14.90
C LYS A 498 -19.40 -8.25 -14.77
N CYS A 499 -19.79 -8.61 -13.55
CA CYS A 499 -21.09 -9.23 -13.36
C CYS A 499 -22.25 -8.24 -13.42
N PRO A 500 -23.38 -8.61 -14.06
CA PRO A 500 -24.55 -7.76 -14.16
C PRO A 500 -25.23 -7.48 -12.81
N ILE A 501 -25.01 -8.34 -11.83
CA ILE A 501 -25.58 -8.25 -10.48
C ILE A 501 -24.43 -8.35 -9.49
N LEU A 502 -24.30 -7.34 -8.63
CA LEU A 502 -23.25 -7.34 -7.62
C LEU A 502 -23.52 -8.42 -6.56
N GLY A 503 -22.47 -9.19 -6.23
CA GLY A 503 -22.52 -10.24 -5.21
C GLY A 503 -23.01 -11.61 -5.69
N THR A 504 -23.43 -11.76 -6.95
CA THR A 504 -23.78 -13.10 -7.51
C THR A 504 -22.54 -13.83 -8.01
N CYS A 505 -21.55 -13.09 -8.50
CA CYS A 505 -20.23 -13.59 -8.87
C CYS A 505 -19.23 -13.23 -7.79
N CYS A 506 -18.47 -14.23 -7.35
CA CYS A 506 -17.45 -14.11 -6.31
C CYS A 506 -17.83 -13.20 -5.14
N SER A 507 -18.50 -13.76 -4.13
CA SER A 507 -19.13 -13.00 -3.05
C SER A 507 -18.13 -12.30 -2.11
N SER A 508 -16.93 -12.85 -1.92
CA SER A 508 -15.86 -12.21 -1.14
C SER A 508 -14.48 -12.73 -1.52
N GLY A 509 -13.49 -11.83 -1.49
CA GLY A 509 -12.10 -12.17 -1.79
C GLY A 509 -11.87 -12.52 -3.25
N TYR A 510 -11.40 -13.74 -3.49
CA TYR A 510 -11.04 -14.28 -4.80
C TYR A 510 -11.66 -15.66 -4.96
N CYS A 511 -12.18 -15.94 -6.15
CA CYS A 511 -12.91 -17.17 -6.43
C CYS A 511 -12.36 -17.87 -7.67
N GLU A 512 -12.62 -19.16 -7.78
CA GLU A 512 -12.15 -19.94 -8.93
C GLU A 512 -12.99 -19.63 -10.18
N PRO A 513 -12.42 -19.82 -11.39
CA PRO A 513 -13.14 -19.62 -12.63
C PRO A 513 -14.41 -20.50 -12.72
N GLY A 514 -15.52 -19.89 -13.14
CA GLY A 514 -16.83 -20.53 -13.22
C GLY A 514 -17.62 -20.55 -11.91
N GLU A 515 -17.05 -20.08 -10.80
CA GLU A 515 -17.70 -20.11 -9.49
C GLU A 515 -18.75 -18.98 -9.34
N CYS A 516 -19.94 -19.38 -8.89
CA CYS A 516 -21.04 -18.49 -8.56
C CYS A 516 -21.39 -18.62 -7.07
N SER A 517 -22.04 -17.59 -6.51
CA SER A 517 -22.63 -17.67 -5.17
C SER A 517 -23.63 -18.85 -5.09
N PRO A 518 -23.80 -19.54 -3.93
CA PRO A 518 -24.49 -20.84 -3.85
C PRO A 518 -25.92 -20.90 -4.41
N SER A 519 -26.63 -19.78 -4.53
CA SER A 519 -28.00 -19.71 -5.07
C SER A 519 -28.04 -19.38 -6.57
N PHE A 520 -26.90 -19.12 -7.20
CA PHE A 520 -26.79 -18.63 -8.57
C PHE A 520 -25.98 -19.58 -9.44
N GLY A 521 -26.27 -19.55 -10.74
CA GLY A 521 -25.58 -20.33 -11.77
C GLY A 521 -25.70 -19.67 -13.14
N GLY A 522 -25.30 -20.41 -14.17
CA GLY A 522 -25.32 -19.94 -15.55
C GLY A 522 -24.20 -18.95 -15.89
N LEU A 523 -24.22 -18.46 -17.12
CA LEU A 523 -23.22 -17.52 -17.65
C LEU A 523 -23.35 -16.17 -16.91
N LEU A 524 -22.24 -15.65 -16.36
CA LEU A 524 -22.19 -14.46 -15.48
C LEU A 524 -23.06 -14.55 -14.20
N CYS A 525 -23.40 -15.75 -13.73
CA CYS A 525 -24.16 -15.98 -12.50
C CYS A 525 -25.49 -15.20 -12.43
N THR A 526 -26.21 -15.07 -13.56
CA THR A 526 -27.49 -14.35 -13.64
C THR A 526 -28.71 -15.27 -13.60
N GLU A 527 -28.52 -16.57 -13.37
CA GLU A 527 -29.60 -17.54 -13.27
C GLU A 527 -29.64 -18.13 -11.88
N CYS A 528 -30.79 -18.66 -11.46
CA CYS A 528 -30.89 -19.39 -10.21
C CYS A 528 -30.32 -20.79 -10.39
N ALA A 529 -29.62 -21.29 -9.37
CA ALA A 529 -29.05 -22.64 -9.42
C ALA A 529 -30.15 -23.73 -9.42
N ASP A 530 -31.26 -23.48 -8.72
CA ASP A 530 -32.46 -24.33 -8.75
C ASP A 530 -33.37 -23.88 -9.93
N PRO A 531 -33.72 -24.78 -10.87
CA PRO A 531 -34.60 -24.46 -11.99
C PRO A 531 -36.04 -24.11 -11.58
N ASP A 532 -36.49 -24.48 -10.37
CA ASP A 532 -37.80 -24.10 -9.83
C ASP A 532 -37.80 -22.71 -9.17
N GLU A 533 -36.65 -22.04 -9.15
CA GLU A 533 -36.49 -20.69 -8.60
C GLU A 533 -36.30 -19.65 -9.70
N HIS A 534 -36.91 -18.48 -9.49
CA HIS A 534 -36.77 -17.35 -10.40
C HIS A 534 -36.22 -16.14 -9.66
N MET A 535 -35.35 -15.42 -10.35
CA MET A 535 -34.67 -14.27 -9.77
C MET A 535 -35.58 -13.05 -9.73
N TRP A 536 -35.74 -12.44 -8.56
CA TRP A 536 -36.40 -11.16 -8.34
C TRP A 536 -35.68 -10.41 -7.22
N ASN A 537 -35.49 -9.10 -7.37
CA ASN A 537 -34.76 -8.28 -6.39
C ASN A 537 -33.38 -8.87 -6.02
N HIS A 538 -32.65 -9.32 -7.05
CA HIS A 538 -31.34 -9.97 -6.92
C HIS A 538 -31.32 -11.20 -5.99
N LYS A 539 -32.46 -11.88 -5.78
CA LYS A 539 -32.59 -13.11 -5.00
C LYS A 539 -33.40 -14.15 -5.76
N CYS A 540 -33.09 -15.41 -5.51
CA CYS A 540 -33.83 -16.53 -6.08
C CYS A 540 -35.02 -16.89 -5.20
N HIS A 541 -36.20 -16.93 -5.79
CA HIS A 541 -37.47 -17.19 -5.11
C HIS A 541 -38.24 -18.29 -5.83
N LYS A 542 -38.86 -19.21 -5.08
CA LYS A 542 -39.82 -20.17 -5.63
C LYS A 542 -41.11 -19.46 -6.05
N CYS A 543 -41.63 -19.81 -7.22
CA CYS A 543 -42.77 -19.12 -7.83
C CYS A 543 -43.98 -20.05 -7.97
N GLY A 544 -45.15 -19.57 -7.52
CA GLY A 544 -46.43 -20.19 -7.87
C GLY A 544 -46.94 -19.71 -9.24
N PRO A 545 -47.86 -20.45 -9.88
CA PRO A 545 -48.39 -20.11 -11.21
C PRO A 545 -49.23 -18.81 -11.22
N ALA A 546 -49.74 -18.36 -10.07
CA ALA A 546 -50.54 -17.13 -9.95
C ALA A 546 -49.71 -15.88 -9.58
N GLY A 547 -48.38 -16.01 -9.45
CA GLY A 547 -47.51 -14.96 -8.91
C GLY A 547 -47.65 -14.76 -7.40
N GLY A 548 -46.68 -14.07 -6.80
CA GLY A 548 -46.63 -13.75 -5.37
C GLY A 548 -47.41 -12.50 -4.98
N ALA A 549 -47.30 -12.10 -3.71
CA ALA A 549 -47.92 -10.90 -3.16
C ALA A 549 -47.44 -9.63 -3.87
N SER A 550 -46.17 -9.58 -4.29
CA SER A 550 -45.60 -8.44 -5.02
C SER A 550 -46.32 -8.16 -6.34
N PHE A 551 -46.80 -9.19 -7.05
CA PHE A 551 -47.56 -9.00 -8.29
C PHE A 551 -48.87 -8.24 -8.05
N TRP A 552 -49.61 -8.63 -7.00
CA TRP A 552 -50.83 -7.96 -6.61
C TRP A 552 -50.58 -6.54 -6.08
N LEU A 553 -49.47 -6.32 -5.37
CA LEU A 553 -49.04 -4.99 -4.96
C LEU A 553 -48.72 -4.09 -6.16
N ILE A 554 -48.12 -4.62 -7.23
CA ILE A 554 -47.89 -3.86 -8.47
C ILE A 554 -49.23 -3.46 -9.10
N LEU A 555 -50.18 -4.39 -9.23
CA LEU A 555 -51.49 -4.12 -9.82
C LEU A 555 -52.29 -3.08 -9.00
N PHE A 556 -52.54 -3.35 -7.72
CA PHE A 556 -53.35 -2.48 -6.88
C PHE A 556 -52.61 -1.21 -6.46
N GLY A 557 -51.30 -1.29 -6.25
CA GLY A 557 -50.44 -0.14 -5.94
C GLY A 557 -50.36 0.84 -7.12
N ALA A 558 -50.26 0.35 -8.36
CA ALA A 558 -50.32 1.22 -9.53
C ALA A 558 -51.70 1.89 -9.66
N PHE A 559 -52.79 1.18 -9.38
CA PHE A 559 -54.13 1.77 -9.36
C PHE A 559 -54.25 2.87 -8.29
N ALA A 560 -53.79 2.60 -7.06
CA ALA A 560 -53.78 3.57 -5.97
C ALA A 560 -52.90 4.79 -6.30
N GLY A 561 -51.71 4.58 -6.88
CA GLY A 561 -50.81 5.63 -7.33
C GLY A 561 -51.45 6.50 -8.42
N ALA A 562 -52.08 5.89 -9.44
CA ALA A 562 -52.82 6.60 -10.46
C ALA A 562 -53.97 7.43 -9.88
N ALA A 563 -54.70 6.89 -8.89
CA ALA A 563 -55.75 7.62 -8.19
C ALA A 563 -55.20 8.80 -7.40
N VAL A 564 -54.10 8.63 -6.66
CA VAL A 564 -53.44 9.73 -5.92
C VAL A 564 -52.96 10.84 -6.85
N LEU A 565 -52.40 10.49 -8.00
CA LEU A 565 -51.93 11.46 -9.00
C LEU A 565 -53.08 12.27 -9.62
N LEU A 566 -54.29 11.70 -9.72
CA LEU A 566 -55.48 12.43 -10.11
C LEU A 566 -55.91 13.47 -9.07
N TYR A 567 -55.50 13.32 -7.81
CA TYR A 567 -55.71 14.28 -6.74
C TYR A 567 -54.51 15.21 -6.53
N LEU A 568 -53.51 15.20 -7.40
CA LEU A 568 -52.35 16.09 -7.25
C LEU A 568 -52.74 17.54 -7.59
N PRO A 569 -52.50 18.52 -6.69
CA PRO A 569 -52.71 19.92 -7.02
C PRO A 569 -51.79 20.33 -8.17
N TYR A 570 -52.35 21.08 -9.12
CA TYR A 570 -51.59 21.54 -10.29
C TYR A 570 -50.37 22.40 -9.90
N GLU A 571 -50.49 23.23 -8.85
CA GLU A 571 -49.37 24.04 -8.33
C GLU A 571 -48.19 23.17 -7.87
N GLU A 572 -48.46 21.94 -7.41
CA GLU A 572 -47.47 21.04 -6.81
C GLU A 572 -46.97 19.95 -7.77
N ALA A 573 -47.57 19.83 -8.95
CA ALA A 573 -47.16 18.88 -9.98
C ALA A 573 -45.66 18.98 -10.38
N PRO A 574 -45.07 20.18 -10.54
CA PRO A 574 -43.66 20.31 -10.89
C PRO A 574 -42.74 19.87 -9.75
N THR A 575 -43.12 20.11 -8.50
CA THR A 575 -42.40 19.66 -7.31
C THR A 575 -42.24 18.14 -7.33
N VAL A 576 -43.34 17.43 -7.58
CA VAL A 576 -43.35 15.96 -7.66
C VAL A 576 -42.45 15.47 -8.80
N GLU A 577 -42.53 16.09 -9.98
CA GLU A 577 -41.68 15.75 -11.12
C GLU A 577 -40.18 15.91 -10.82
N ILE A 578 -39.79 17.03 -10.20
CA ILE A 578 -38.39 17.34 -9.87
C ILE A 578 -37.86 16.34 -8.82
N LEU A 579 -38.67 16.00 -7.81
CA LEU A 579 -38.30 15.02 -6.78
C LEU A 579 -38.12 13.63 -7.35
N PHE A 580 -39.02 13.18 -8.23
CA PHE A 580 -38.87 11.88 -8.88
C PHE A 580 -37.63 11.83 -9.77
N PHE A 581 -37.36 12.88 -10.54
CA PHE A 581 -36.12 12.98 -11.31
C PHE A 581 -34.89 12.85 -10.40
N TYR A 582 -34.89 13.54 -9.26
CA TYR A 582 -33.80 13.44 -8.30
C TYR A 582 -33.60 12.00 -7.80
N PHE A 583 -34.66 11.33 -7.33
CA PHE A 583 -34.55 9.96 -6.84
C PHE A 583 -34.16 8.96 -7.93
N GLN A 584 -34.61 9.17 -9.18
CA GLN A 584 -34.20 8.37 -10.34
C GLN A 584 -32.71 8.53 -10.63
N VAL A 585 -32.18 9.76 -10.60
CA VAL A 585 -30.74 10.00 -10.76
C VAL A 585 -29.95 9.44 -9.58
N THR A 586 -30.45 9.59 -8.34
CA THR A 586 -29.85 8.97 -7.16
C THR A 586 -29.76 7.46 -7.31
N TYR A 587 -30.83 6.82 -7.82
CA TYR A 587 -30.84 5.38 -8.09
C TYR A 587 -29.71 4.99 -9.05
N TYR A 588 -29.60 5.66 -10.20
CA TYR A 588 -28.51 5.40 -11.16
C TYR A 588 -27.11 5.64 -10.62
N ILE A 589 -26.92 6.69 -9.78
CA ILE A 589 -25.60 6.99 -9.20
C ILE A 589 -25.11 5.81 -8.37
N PHE A 590 -26.00 5.19 -7.60
CA PHE A 590 -25.62 4.19 -6.61
C PHE A 590 -25.88 2.73 -7.04
N GLU A 591 -26.65 2.45 -8.10
CA GLU A 591 -27.12 1.09 -8.46
C GLU A 591 -25.95 0.10 -8.64
N HIS A 592 -24.79 0.60 -9.09
CA HIS A 592 -23.61 -0.21 -9.40
C HIS A 592 -22.50 -0.15 -8.34
N GLN A 593 -22.76 0.42 -7.16
CA GLN A 593 -21.76 0.51 -6.10
C GLN A 593 -21.70 -0.76 -5.24
N ALA A 594 -20.55 -1.42 -5.20
CA ALA A 594 -20.30 -2.59 -4.34
C ALA A 594 -20.36 -2.20 -2.86
N ASN A 595 -21.11 -2.95 -2.06
CA ASN A 595 -21.35 -2.68 -0.63
C ASN A 595 -21.92 -1.26 -0.34
N GLY A 596 -22.57 -0.67 -1.34
CA GLY A 596 -23.10 0.70 -1.36
C GLY A 596 -24.34 0.95 -0.48
N ILE A 597 -24.94 2.11 -0.68
CA ILE A 597 -26.17 2.58 0.00
C ILE A 597 -27.35 1.59 -0.08
N PHE A 598 -27.37 0.74 -1.12
CA PHE A 598 -28.43 -0.25 -1.35
C PHE A 598 -28.42 -1.43 -0.37
N THR A 599 -27.38 -1.53 0.47
CA THR A 599 -27.34 -2.45 1.62
C THR A 599 -28.30 -2.05 2.75
N LEU A 600 -28.69 -0.77 2.83
CA LEU A 600 -29.65 -0.30 3.83
C LEU A 600 -31.07 -0.83 3.52
N PRO A 601 -31.65 -1.65 4.43
CA PRO A 601 -33.02 -2.12 4.25
C PRO A 601 -33.99 -0.94 4.17
N GLY A 602 -34.85 -0.92 3.14
CA GLY A 602 -35.89 0.07 2.96
C GLY A 602 -35.51 1.26 2.06
N LEU A 603 -34.27 1.74 2.08
CA LEU A 603 -33.83 2.82 1.19
C LEU A 603 -33.72 2.33 -0.26
N SER A 604 -33.19 1.12 -0.45
CA SER A 604 -33.12 0.45 -1.74
C SER A 604 -34.51 0.28 -2.37
N THR A 605 -35.46 -0.24 -1.58
CA THR A 605 -36.85 -0.41 -1.97
C THR A 605 -37.51 0.92 -2.29
N PHE A 606 -37.30 1.97 -1.48
CA PHE A 606 -37.84 3.30 -1.74
C PHE A 606 -37.34 3.88 -3.08
N LEU A 607 -36.03 3.81 -3.35
CA LEU A 607 -35.46 4.31 -4.60
C LEU A 607 -35.93 3.49 -5.81
N ALA A 608 -36.12 2.18 -5.66
CA ALA A 608 -36.69 1.33 -6.70
C ALA A 608 -38.16 1.68 -7.00
N ILE A 609 -38.97 1.93 -5.96
CA ILE A 609 -40.35 2.42 -6.10
C ILE A 609 -40.37 3.79 -6.80
N ALA A 610 -39.53 4.72 -6.34
CA ALA A 610 -39.42 6.05 -6.94
C ALA A 610 -38.92 6.01 -8.39
N SER A 611 -38.24 4.95 -8.80
CA SER A 611 -37.76 4.74 -10.18
C SER A 611 -38.65 3.82 -11.01
N LEU A 612 -39.80 3.37 -10.47
CA LEU A 612 -40.67 2.35 -11.08
C LEU A 612 -39.91 1.07 -11.52
N ASN A 613 -38.81 0.74 -10.86
CA ASN A 613 -38.06 -0.46 -11.17
C ASN A 613 -38.71 -1.66 -10.47
N VAL A 614 -39.45 -2.44 -11.24
CA VAL A 614 -40.20 -3.60 -10.76
C VAL A 614 -39.28 -4.65 -10.13
N ASP A 615 -38.04 -4.82 -10.62
CA ASP A 615 -37.14 -5.84 -10.07
C ASP A 615 -36.67 -5.48 -8.65
N GLY A 616 -36.43 -4.20 -8.36
CA GLY A 616 -35.91 -3.75 -7.06
C GLY A 616 -36.95 -3.49 -5.96
N MET A 617 -38.24 -3.39 -6.32
CA MET A 617 -39.31 -3.06 -5.35
C MET A 617 -40.00 -4.28 -4.73
N VAL A 618 -39.72 -5.49 -5.23
CA VAL A 618 -40.47 -6.70 -4.87
C VAL A 618 -39.78 -7.50 -3.76
N ALA A 619 -40.57 -8.14 -2.91
CA ALA A 619 -40.08 -8.90 -1.76
C ALA A 619 -40.18 -10.43 -1.94
N ASP A 620 -40.97 -10.86 -2.91
CA ASP A 620 -41.19 -12.27 -3.28
C ASP A 620 -41.24 -12.41 -4.81
N CYS A 621 -41.37 -13.65 -5.28
CA CYS A 621 -41.48 -13.89 -6.71
C CYS A 621 -42.73 -13.22 -7.29
N THR A 622 -42.53 -12.33 -8.26
CA THR A 622 -43.66 -11.66 -8.93
C THR A 622 -44.33 -12.59 -9.93
N LEU A 623 -43.57 -13.16 -10.87
CA LEU A 623 -44.03 -14.10 -11.88
C LEU A 623 -42.92 -15.12 -12.22
N PRO A 624 -43.25 -16.36 -12.64
CA PRO A 624 -42.29 -17.36 -13.07
C PRO A 624 -41.78 -17.09 -14.50
N ILE A 625 -41.14 -15.93 -14.69
CA ILE A 625 -40.60 -15.49 -15.99
C ILE A 625 -39.10 -15.23 -15.88
N THR A 626 -38.36 -15.58 -16.93
CA THR A 626 -36.91 -15.36 -17.05
C THR A 626 -36.59 -14.75 -18.42
N GLY A 627 -35.33 -14.38 -18.66
CA GLY A 627 -34.87 -13.92 -19.98
C GLY A 627 -35.58 -12.68 -20.52
N VAL A 628 -35.82 -12.69 -21.83
CA VAL A 628 -36.46 -11.58 -22.57
C VAL A 628 -37.86 -11.24 -22.02
N PRO A 629 -38.76 -12.21 -21.73
CA PRO A 629 -40.04 -11.90 -21.09
C PRO A 629 -39.93 -11.10 -19.78
N LYS A 630 -38.95 -11.43 -18.92
CA LYS A 630 -38.73 -10.67 -17.67
C LYS A 630 -38.29 -9.23 -17.96
N LEU A 631 -37.41 -9.04 -18.93
CA LEU A 631 -36.96 -7.69 -19.32
C LEU A 631 -38.09 -6.87 -19.94
N VAL A 632 -38.96 -7.48 -20.75
CA VAL A 632 -40.17 -6.84 -21.30
C VAL A 632 -41.19 -6.52 -20.19
N PHE A 633 -41.24 -7.30 -19.11
CA PHE A 633 -42.12 -7.00 -17.98
C PHE A 633 -41.77 -5.69 -17.26
N ARG A 634 -40.54 -5.15 -17.40
CA ARG A 634 -40.17 -3.83 -16.85
C ARG A 634 -41.01 -2.68 -17.43
N TYR A 635 -41.57 -2.84 -18.63
CA TYR A 635 -42.49 -1.88 -19.24
C TYR A 635 -43.89 -1.91 -18.60
N PHE A 636 -44.24 -3.00 -17.92
CA PHE A 636 -45.59 -3.23 -17.43
C PHE A 636 -46.04 -2.15 -16.44
N LEU A 637 -45.28 -1.89 -15.38
CA LEU A 637 -45.68 -0.94 -14.34
C LEU A 637 -45.82 0.52 -14.85
N PRO A 638 -44.85 1.10 -15.59
CA PRO A 638 -45.00 2.45 -16.14
C PRO A 638 -46.19 2.59 -17.09
N LEU A 639 -46.44 1.59 -17.94
CA LEU A 639 -47.58 1.60 -18.87
C LEU A 639 -48.90 1.36 -18.14
N LEU A 640 -48.89 0.53 -17.08
CA LEU A 640 -50.07 0.25 -16.26
C LEU A 640 -50.55 1.50 -15.52
N LEU A 641 -49.64 2.34 -15.02
CA LEU A 641 -49.98 3.65 -14.43
C LEU A 641 -50.71 4.55 -15.44
N MET A 642 -50.19 4.66 -16.67
CA MET A 642 -50.85 5.42 -17.73
C MET A 642 -52.20 4.83 -18.11
N PHE A 643 -52.27 3.50 -18.22
CA PHE A 643 -53.50 2.77 -18.50
C PHE A 643 -54.56 3.03 -17.43
N TYR A 644 -54.20 2.98 -16.14
CA TYR A 644 -55.15 3.22 -15.05
C TYR A 644 -55.67 4.65 -15.02
N ILE A 645 -54.86 5.66 -15.34
CA ILE A 645 -55.36 7.04 -15.46
C ILE A 645 -56.42 7.14 -16.56
N VAL A 646 -56.16 6.52 -17.72
CA VAL A 646 -57.13 6.48 -18.84
C VAL A 646 -58.37 5.67 -18.47
N LEU A 647 -58.21 4.54 -17.78
CA LEU A 647 -59.31 3.70 -17.33
C LEU A 647 -60.21 4.44 -16.33
N ILE A 648 -59.62 5.10 -15.32
CA ILE A 648 -60.34 5.90 -14.33
C ILE A 648 -61.08 7.03 -15.04
N TYR A 649 -60.46 7.71 -16.02
CA TYR A 649 -61.12 8.71 -16.84
C TYR A 649 -62.35 8.14 -17.57
N LEU A 650 -62.22 7.00 -18.24
CA LEU A 650 -63.31 6.36 -18.98
C LEU A 650 -64.45 5.92 -18.05
N ILE A 651 -64.13 5.34 -16.88
CA ILE A 651 -65.12 4.94 -15.88
C ILE A 651 -65.87 6.15 -15.34
N LEU A 652 -65.17 7.19 -14.90
CA LEU A 652 -65.79 8.41 -14.37
C LEU A 652 -66.65 9.11 -15.44
N ARG A 653 -66.20 9.12 -16.70
CA ARG A 653 -66.98 9.66 -17.82
C ARG A 653 -68.22 8.82 -18.12
N ALA A 654 -68.12 7.49 -18.08
CA ALA A 654 -69.25 6.59 -18.25
C ALA A 654 -70.28 6.78 -17.14
N MET A 655 -69.85 6.85 -15.88
CA MET A 655 -70.72 7.12 -14.72
C MET A 655 -71.39 8.49 -14.76
N GLN A 656 -70.70 9.51 -15.29
CA GLN A 656 -71.29 10.83 -15.53
C GLN A 656 -72.34 10.77 -16.65
N SER A 657 -72.08 10.02 -17.72
CA SER A 657 -73.01 9.88 -18.85
C SER A 657 -74.26 9.06 -18.53
N SER A 658 -74.15 8.08 -17.62
CA SER A 658 -75.28 7.26 -17.15
C SER A 658 -76.12 7.93 -16.07
N GLY A 659 -75.74 9.14 -15.62
CA GLY A 659 -76.42 9.87 -14.56
C GLY A 659 -76.18 9.34 -13.15
N MET A 660 -75.34 8.31 -12.97
CA MET A 660 -74.99 7.75 -11.65
C MET A 660 -74.24 8.75 -10.76
N ILE A 661 -73.43 9.62 -11.37
CA ILE A 661 -72.72 10.70 -10.66
C ILE A 661 -73.20 12.04 -11.23
N THR A 662 -73.90 12.83 -10.43
CA THR A 662 -74.20 14.23 -10.74
C THR A 662 -72.99 15.11 -10.44
N ALA A 663 -72.81 16.20 -11.20
CA ALA A 663 -71.70 17.15 -11.01
C ALA A 663 -71.60 17.68 -9.56
N SER A 664 -72.73 17.76 -8.84
CA SER A 664 -72.79 18.14 -7.42
C SER A 664 -72.29 17.05 -6.47
N SER A 665 -72.49 15.77 -6.80
CA SER A 665 -72.05 14.62 -6.01
C SER A 665 -70.54 14.37 -6.18
N ALA A 666 -70.03 14.51 -7.41
CA ALA A 666 -68.59 14.47 -7.70
C ALA A 666 -67.83 15.57 -6.95
N GLY A 667 -68.37 16.79 -6.93
CA GLY A 667 -67.77 17.94 -6.23
C GLY A 667 -67.58 17.75 -4.72
N ARG A 668 -68.34 16.82 -4.11
CA ARG A 668 -68.28 16.50 -2.67
C ARG A 668 -67.12 15.57 -2.32
N LEU A 669 -66.69 14.73 -3.26
CA LEU A 669 -65.57 13.78 -3.11
C LEU A 669 -64.24 14.36 -3.62
N THR A 670 -64.28 15.45 -4.38
CA THR A 670 -63.09 16.12 -4.91
C THR A 670 -62.62 17.26 -3.99
N PRO A 671 -61.30 17.43 -3.80
CA PRO A 671 -60.72 18.56 -3.06
C PRO A 671 -61.18 19.92 -3.59
N TYR A 672 -61.21 20.95 -2.72
CA TYR A 672 -61.71 22.30 -3.03
C TYR A 672 -61.11 22.92 -4.30
N TYR A 673 -59.82 22.72 -4.56
CA TYR A 673 -59.12 23.26 -5.74
C TYR A 673 -59.46 22.54 -7.06
N MET A 674 -60.16 21.40 -7.00
CA MET A 674 -60.64 20.65 -8.18
C MET A 674 -62.12 20.90 -8.48
N GLN A 675 -62.84 21.59 -7.60
CA GLN A 675 -64.26 21.86 -7.77
C GLN A 675 -64.51 22.75 -8.99
N GLY A 676 -65.36 22.29 -9.91
CA GLY A 676 -65.73 23.03 -11.13
C GLY A 676 -64.78 22.88 -12.32
N GLN A 677 -63.71 22.08 -12.22
CA GLN A 677 -62.84 21.77 -13.36
C GLN A 677 -63.37 20.58 -14.17
N PRO A 678 -63.23 20.58 -15.52
CA PRO A 678 -63.63 19.44 -16.33
C PRO A 678 -62.70 18.24 -16.08
N LEU A 679 -63.29 17.03 -16.02
CA LEU A 679 -62.56 15.79 -15.79
C LEU A 679 -61.41 15.56 -16.80
N SER A 680 -61.60 15.96 -18.05
CA SER A 680 -60.56 15.89 -19.09
C SER A 680 -59.30 16.68 -18.73
N LEU A 681 -59.43 17.82 -18.05
CA LEU A 681 -58.29 18.64 -17.63
C LEU A 681 -57.50 17.98 -16.49
N ILE A 682 -58.21 17.40 -15.52
CA ILE A 682 -57.60 16.69 -14.38
C ILE A 682 -56.81 15.49 -14.89
N CYS A 683 -57.43 14.64 -15.72
CA CYS A 683 -56.75 13.46 -16.27
C CYS A 683 -55.61 13.84 -17.22
N PHE A 684 -55.75 14.89 -18.04
CA PHE A 684 -54.68 15.35 -18.92
C PHE A 684 -53.45 15.84 -18.14
N ARG A 685 -53.67 16.56 -17.03
CA ARG A 685 -52.59 16.98 -16.12
C ARG A 685 -51.88 15.79 -15.50
N ALA A 686 -52.63 14.85 -14.94
CA ALA A 686 -52.06 13.62 -14.37
C ALA A 686 -51.27 12.82 -15.42
N MET A 687 -51.79 12.74 -16.66
CA MET A 687 -51.11 12.08 -17.77
C MET A 687 -49.79 12.76 -18.14
N ILE A 688 -49.71 14.10 -18.16
CA ILE A 688 -48.44 14.81 -18.42
C ILE A 688 -47.43 14.49 -17.32
N VAL A 689 -47.83 14.57 -16.05
CA VAL A 689 -46.94 14.28 -14.91
C VAL A 689 -46.43 12.84 -14.94
N VAL A 690 -47.31 11.87 -15.22
CA VAL A 690 -46.89 10.47 -15.38
C VAL A 690 -46.00 10.31 -16.59
N LEU A 691 -46.36 10.89 -17.74
CA LEU A 691 -45.56 10.80 -18.97
C LEU A 691 -44.13 11.30 -18.76
N THR A 692 -43.95 12.47 -18.14
CA THR A 692 -42.60 13.03 -17.90
C THR A 692 -41.80 12.22 -16.88
N PHE A 693 -42.47 11.49 -15.99
CA PHE A 693 -41.86 10.61 -15.01
C PHE A 693 -41.50 9.22 -15.58
N VAL A 694 -42.37 8.62 -16.41
CA VAL A 694 -42.17 7.28 -16.98
C VAL A 694 -41.16 7.24 -18.12
N VAL A 695 -40.74 8.38 -18.66
CA VAL A 695 -39.70 8.45 -19.71
C VAL A 695 -38.41 7.77 -19.28
N MET A 696 -37.87 8.07 -18.08
CA MET A 696 -36.60 7.47 -17.66
C MET A 696 -36.69 5.94 -17.48
N PRO A 697 -37.70 5.39 -16.77
CA PRO A 697 -37.84 3.93 -16.63
C PRO A 697 -38.07 3.20 -17.95
N LEU A 698 -38.81 3.79 -18.89
CA LEU A 698 -39.06 3.18 -20.21
C LEU A 698 -37.81 3.21 -21.10
N VAL A 699 -37.04 4.30 -21.05
CA VAL A 699 -35.76 4.42 -21.76
C VAL A 699 -34.75 3.43 -21.20
N ASP A 700 -34.61 3.33 -19.87
CA ASP A 700 -33.75 2.32 -19.22
C ASP A 700 -34.15 0.90 -19.60
N SER A 701 -35.44 0.56 -19.52
CA SER A 701 -35.95 -0.75 -19.92
C SER A 701 -35.66 -1.06 -21.39
N SER A 702 -35.67 -0.04 -22.26
CA SER A 702 -35.30 -0.19 -23.67
C SER A 702 -33.80 -0.41 -23.86
N LEU A 703 -32.96 0.33 -23.14
CA LEU A 703 -31.51 0.22 -23.23
C LEU A 703 -31.00 -1.11 -22.68
N LEU A 704 -31.54 -1.58 -21.55
CA LEU A 704 -31.21 -2.88 -20.98
C LEU A 704 -31.56 -4.04 -21.93
N LEU A 705 -32.65 -3.91 -22.67
CA LEU A 705 -33.03 -4.90 -23.68
C LEU A 705 -32.09 -4.88 -24.89
N LEU A 706 -31.46 -3.74 -25.21
CA LEU A 706 -30.49 -3.62 -26.31
C LEU A 706 -29.03 -3.82 -25.87
N GLN A 707 -28.78 -4.07 -24.59
CA GLN A 707 -27.42 -4.13 -24.03
C GLN A 707 -26.78 -5.50 -24.28
N CYS A 708 -26.13 -5.66 -25.43
CA CYS A 708 -25.42 -6.88 -25.82
C CYS A 708 -23.92 -6.80 -25.50
N ASN A 709 -23.34 -7.85 -24.91
CA ASN A 709 -21.91 -7.99 -24.68
C ASN A 709 -21.40 -9.29 -25.30
N THR A 710 -20.15 -9.27 -25.77
CA THR A 710 -19.48 -10.48 -26.24
C THR A 710 -18.91 -11.21 -25.04
N VAL A 711 -19.35 -12.45 -24.80
CA VAL A 711 -18.86 -13.34 -23.75
C VAL A 711 -18.53 -14.67 -24.39
N GLN A 712 -17.30 -15.15 -24.26
CA GLN A 712 -16.82 -16.39 -24.92
C GLN A 712 -17.11 -16.40 -26.44
N GLU A 713 -16.74 -15.32 -27.14
CA GLU A 713 -16.98 -15.12 -28.59
C GLU A 713 -18.46 -15.07 -29.02
N LYS A 714 -19.42 -15.25 -28.10
CA LYS A 714 -20.85 -15.14 -28.37
C LYS A 714 -21.37 -13.77 -27.97
N ASN A 715 -22.18 -13.16 -28.83
CA ASN A 715 -22.83 -11.89 -28.52
C ASN A 715 -24.15 -12.13 -27.77
N VAL A 716 -24.14 -11.95 -26.45
CA VAL A 716 -25.25 -12.31 -25.54
C VAL A 716 -25.82 -11.09 -24.83
N LEU A 717 -27.04 -11.20 -24.32
CA LEU A 717 -27.71 -10.11 -23.61
C LEU A 717 -27.13 -9.94 -22.20
N TYR A 718 -26.67 -8.73 -21.85
CA TYR A 718 -25.91 -8.50 -20.60
C TYR A 718 -26.66 -8.90 -19.33
N ARG A 719 -27.96 -8.58 -19.22
CA ARG A 719 -28.78 -8.93 -18.04
C ARG A 719 -29.34 -10.37 -18.09
N SER A 720 -29.23 -11.07 -19.22
CA SER A 720 -29.66 -12.47 -19.37
C SER A 720 -28.78 -13.18 -20.41
N PRO A 721 -27.54 -13.53 -20.06
CA PRO A 721 -26.53 -14.00 -21.01
C PRO A 721 -26.82 -15.37 -21.62
N SER A 722 -27.85 -16.09 -21.16
CA SER A 722 -28.37 -17.30 -21.81
C SER A 722 -29.05 -17.03 -23.15
N VAL A 723 -29.42 -15.78 -23.45
CA VAL A 723 -30.05 -15.39 -24.71
C VAL A 723 -29.04 -14.69 -25.61
N GLU A 724 -28.81 -15.26 -26.79
CA GLU A 724 -27.98 -14.64 -27.84
C GLU A 724 -28.70 -13.42 -28.44
N CYS A 725 -27.96 -12.34 -28.66
CA CYS A 725 -28.51 -11.09 -29.14
C CYS A 725 -28.98 -11.18 -30.59
N PHE A 726 -30.14 -10.59 -30.88
CA PHE A 726 -30.81 -10.62 -32.19
C PHE A 726 -31.16 -12.04 -32.69
N SER A 727 -31.17 -13.02 -31.79
CA SER A 727 -31.78 -14.33 -32.02
C SER A 727 -33.30 -14.22 -32.21
N SER A 728 -33.95 -15.32 -32.59
CA SER A 728 -35.42 -15.39 -32.69
C SER A 728 -36.12 -15.09 -31.36
N GLU A 729 -35.48 -15.38 -30.22
CA GLU A 729 -36.02 -15.10 -28.88
C GLU A 729 -35.87 -13.62 -28.49
N HIS A 730 -34.80 -12.95 -28.93
CA HIS A 730 -34.54 -11.55 -28.60
C HIS A 730 -35.13 -10.56 -29.62
N GLY A 731 -35.18 -10.90 -30.91
CA GLY A 731 -35.48 -9.96 -32.00
C GLY A 731 -36.76 -9.13 -31.82
N GLY A 732 -37.84 -9.75 -31.31
CA GLY A 732 -39.10 -9.04 -31.02
C GLY A 732 -38.97 -8.01 -29.89
N GLY A 733 -38.25 -8.37 -28.82
CA GLY A 733 -37.94 -7.45 -27.71
C GLY A 733 -37.07 -6.28 -28.16
N ALA A 734 -36.01 -6.56 -28.92
CA ALA A 734 -35.13 -5.52 -29.47
C ALA A 734 -35.89 -4.50 -30.34
N ALA A 735 -36.79 -4.97 -31.21
CA ALA A 735 -37.61 -4.09 -32.04
C ALA A 735 -38.52 -3.19 -31.17
N LEU A 736 -39.15 -3.74 -30.14
CA LEU A 736 -39.96 -2.98 -29.19
C LEU A 736 -39.16 -1.87 -28.52
N ALA A 737 -37.96 -2.18 -28.02
CA ALA A 737 -37.07 -1.20 -27.40
C ALA A 737 -36.72 -0.04 -28.34
N VAL A 738 -36.34 -0.33 -29.59
CA VAL A 738 -36.02 0.71 -30.58
C VAL A 738 -37.22 1.60 -30.87
N ILE A 739 -38.43 1.03 -30.97
CA ILE A 739 -39.67 1.79 -31.18
C ILE A 739 -39.91 2.76 -30.02
N PHE A 740 -39.78 2.30 -28.76
CA PHE A 740 -39.95 3.16 -27.59
C PHE A 740 -38.91 4.28 -27.50
N LEU A 741 -37.64 4.00 -27.82
CA LEU A 741 -36.59 5.02 -27.85
C LEU A 741 -36.89 6.12 -28.88
N ILE A 742 -37.27 5.73 -30.11
CA ILE A 742 -37.65 6.70 -31.15
C ILE A 742 -38.90 7.50 -30.73
N LEU A 743 -39.91 6.82 -30.18
CA LEU A 743 -41.16 7.45 -29.79
C LEU A 743 -40.95 8.46 -28.65
N LEU A 744 -40.22 8.09 -27.60
CA LEU A 744 -40.06 8.90 -26.40
C LEU A 744 -39.02 10.02 -26.53
N LEU A 745 -37.93 9.78 -27.28
CA LEU A 745 -36.80 10.73 -27.34
C LEU A 745 -36.80 11.61 -28.60
N ILE A 746 -37.50 11.17 -29.66
CA ILE A 746 -37.54 11.91 -30.93
C ILE A 746 -38.97 12.37 -31.23
N ALA A 747 -39.91 11.44 -31.37
CA ALA A 747 -41.25 11.76 -31.84
C ALA A 747 -42.04 12.62 -30.85
N LEU A 748 -42.05 12.25 -29.56
CA LEU A 748 -42.76 12.98 -28.51
C LEU A 748 -42.21 14.39 -28.29
N PRO A 749 -40.90 14.62 -28.09
CA PRO A 749 -40.35 15.97 -27.95
C PRO A 749 -40.56 16.84 -29.20
N ALA A 750 -40.39 16.26 -30.40
CA ALA A 750 -40.64 16.99 -31.65
C ALA A 750 -42.11 17.40 -31.78
N MET A 751 -43.04 16.51 -31.43
CA MET A 751 -44.48 16.80 -31.43
C MET A 751 -44.82 17.93 -30.43
N LEU A 752 -44.33 17.84 -29.19
CA LEU A 752 -44.54 18.88 -28.18
C LEU A 752 -43.94 20.22 -28.61
N TRP A 753 -42.74 20.23 -29.17
CA TRP A 753 -42.10 21.43 -29.69
C TRP A 753 -42.91 22.05 -30.84
N LEU A 754 -43.40 21.25 -31.79
CA LEU A 754 -44.24 21.71 -32.89
C LEU A 754 -45.55 22.34 -32.39
N VAL A 755 -46.20 21.71 -31.41
CA VAL A 755 -47.44 22.23 -30.81
C VAL A 755 -47.18 23.57 -30.11
N LEU A 756 -46.16 23.65 -29.25
CA LEU A 756 -45.81 24.87 -28.52
C LEU A 756 -45.38 26.02 -29.46
N ASN A 757 -44.61 25.71 -30.50
CA ASN A 757 -44.18 26.69 -31.50
C ASN A 757 -45.37 27.22 -32.33
N ARG A 758 -46.32 26.35 -32.69
CA ARG A 758 -47.56 26.79 -33.36
C ARG A 758 -48.39 27.70 -32.45
N LEU A 759 -48.53 27.36 -31.17
CA LEU A 759 -49.24 28.19 -30.19
C LEU A 759 -48.58 29.57 -30.04
N HIS A 760 -47.26 29.60 -29.92
CA HIS A 760 -46.49 30.85 -29.84
C HIS A 760 -46.70 31.73 -31.08
N LYS A 761 -46.56 31.16 -32.28
CA LYS A 761 -46.77 31.88 -33.55
C LYS A 761 -48.20 32.40 -33.70
N SER A 762 -49.19 31.70 -33.16
CA SER A 762 -50.59 32.14 -33.17
C SER A 762 -50.94 33.15 -32.06
N GLY A 763 -50.00 33.52 -31.18
CA GLY A 763 -50.26 34.41 -30.06
C GLY A 763 -51.15 33.80 -28.96
N ASN A 764 -51.28 32.47 -28.92
CA ASN A 764 -52.20 31.74 -28.02
C ASN A 764 -51.51 31.24 -26.74
N ILE A 765 -50.34 31.78 -26.37
CA ILE A 765 -49.68 31.48 -25.11
C ILE A 765 -50.12 32.50 -24.07
N THR A 766 -51.01 32.09 -23.17
CA THR A 766 -51.56 32.92 -22.09
C THR A 766 -51.19 32.37 -20.72
N TYR A 767 -50.78 33.26 -19.81
CA TYR A 767 -50.44 32.97 -18.41
C TYR A 767 -51.52 33.44 -17.41
N GLU A 768 -52.47 34.26 -17.85
CA GLU A 768 -53.60 34.74 -17.04
C GLU A 768 -54.70 33.67 -16.96
N GLU A 769 -55.35 33.48 -15.81
CA GLU A 769 -56.30 32.37 -15.57
C GLU A 769 -57.77 32.70 -15.93
N GLU A 770 -58.10 33.98 -16.10
CA GLU A 770 -59.45 34.48 -16.31
C GLU A 770 -59.83 34.50 -17.81
N GLY A 771 -61.02 34.02 -18.15
CA GLY A 771 -61.59 34.13 -19.50
C GLY A 771 -61.11 33.12 -20.55
N ILE A 772 -60.28 32.13 -20.20
CA ILE A 772 -59.76 31.13 -21.15
C ILE A 772 -60.71 29.94 -21.34
N SER A 773 -60.81 29.41 -22.56
CA SER A 773 -61.59 28.19 -22.86
C SER A 773 -60.98 26.93 -22.25
N ASN A 774 -61.80 25.89 -22.03
CA ASN A 774 -61.34 24.59 -21.50
C ASN A 774 -60.27 23.92 -22.38
N ILE A 775 -60.30 24.14 -23.70
CA ILE A 775 -59.32 23.58 -24.64
C ILE A 775 -57.98 24.29 -24.52
N GLN A 776 -57.99 25.62 -24.40
CA GLN A 776 -56.77 26.40 -24.16
C GLN A 776 -56.15 26.04 -22.81
N ARG A 777 -56.95 25.74 -21.77
CA ARG A 777 -56.46 25.25 -20.47
C ARG A 777 -55.73 23.91 -20.57
N LEU A 778 -56.09 23.03 -21.51
CA LEU A 778 -55.34 21.79 -21.76
C LEU A 778 -53.94 22.10 -22.29
N PHE A 779 -53.84 22.90 -23.35
CA PHE A 779 -52.53 23.30 -23.91
C PHE A 779 -51.69 24.11 -22.94
N GLN A 780 -52.32 24.93 -22.10
CA GLN A 780 -51.67 25.71 -21.05
C GLN A 780 -50.85 24.81 -20.12
N CYS A 781 -51.32 23.59 -19.81
CA CYS A 781 -50.61 22.63 -18.96
C CYS A 781 -49.22 22.26 -19.47
N LEU A 782 -48.92 22.45 -20.75
CA LEU A 782 -47.62 22.12 -21.35
C LEU A 782 -46.52 23.16 -21.06
N TYR A 783 -46.89 24.41 -20.75
CA TYR A 783 -45.92 25.51 -20.61
C TYR A 783 -46.07 26.36 -19.35
N ILE A 784 -47.23 26.33 -18.69
CA ILE A 784 -47.59 27.23 -17.57
C ILE A 784 -46.66 27.12 -16.36
N VAL A 785 -46.02 25.97 -16.19
CA VAL A 785 -45.03 25.69 -15.13
C VAL A 785 -43.74 26.47 -15.34
N PHE A 786 -43.44 26.83 -16.59
CA PHE A 786 -42.20 27.50 -16.99
C PHE A 786 -42.41 29.01 -17.16
N LYS A 787 -41.34 29.80 -17.02
CA LYS A 787 -41.38 31.24 -17.27
C LYS A 787 -41.84 31.53 -18.71
N PRO A 788 -42.51 32.68 -18.95
CA PRO A 788 -43.00 33.05 -20.29
C PRO A 788 -41.97 32.97 -21.41
N ASP A 789 -40.72 33.40 -21.14
CA ASP A 789 -39.62 33.38 -22.11
C ASP A 789 -39.07 31.97 -22.38
N MET A 790 -39.50 30.97 -21.59
CA MET A 790 -39.02 29.59 -21.59
C MET A 790 -40.17 28.58 -21.73
N TYR A 791 -41.24 28.95 -22.44
CA TYR A 791 -42.42 28.11 -22.68
C TYR A 791 -42.10 26.75 -23.36
N PHE A 792 -40.95 26.65 -24.04
CA PHE A 792 -40.51 25.46 -24.78
C PHE A 792 -39.73 24.44 -23.93
N MET A 793 -39.63 24.62 -22.61
CA MET A 793 -38.76 23.80 -21.76
C MET A 793 -39.26 22.36 -21.55
N LEU A 794 -40.56 22.08 -21.67
CA LEU A 794 -41.09 20.71 -21.49
C LEU A 794 -40.44 19.65 -22.42
N PRO A 795 -40.37 19.83 -23.75
CA PRO A 795 -39.65 18.87 -24.61
C PRO A 795 -38.15 18.80 -24.29
N VAL A 796 -37.54 19.90 -23.81
CA VAL A 796 -36.12 19.91 -23.42
C VAL A 796 -35.88 19.04 -22.19
N THR A 797 -36.74 19.11 -21.17
CA THR A 797 -36.60 18.29 -19.95
C THR A 797 -36.81 16.80 -20.24
N ILE A 798 -37.70 16.45 -21.18
CA ILE A 798 -37.88 15.05 -21.63
C ILE A 798 -36.59 14.52 -22.28
N VAL A 799 -36.01 15.30 -23.19
CA VAL A 799 -34.75 14.93 -23.86
C VAL A 799 -33.60 14.86 -22.84
N GLU A 800 -33.50 15.80 -21.92
CA GLU A 800 -32.50 15.80 -20.84
C GLU A 800 -32.58 14.52 -19.99
N LYS A 801 -33.79 14.12 -19.58
CA LYS A 801 -34.04 12.87 -18.84
C LYS A 801 -33.63 11.64 -19.65
N GLY A 802 -33.97 11.61 -20.94
CA GLY A 802 -33.57 10.55 -21.86
C GLY A 802 -32.07 10.43 -22.04
N ILE A 803 -31.38 11.54 -22.29
CA ILE A 803 -29.91 11.59 -22.42
C ILE A 803 -29.25 11.15 -21.11
N THR A 804 -29.77 11.58 -19.96
CA THR A 804 -29.27 11.15 -18.65
C THR A 804 -29.35 9.63 -18.52
N SER A 805 -30.51 9.03 -18.79
CA SER A 805 -30.67 7.56 -18.76
C SER A 805 -29.73 6.86 -19.76
N ILE A 806 -29.62 7.35 -21.00
CA ILE A 806 -28.70 6.81 -22.01
C ILE A 806 -27.25 6.82 -21.52
N LEU A 807 -26.78 7.95 -21.00
CA LEU A 807 -25.41 8.07 -20.53
C LEU A 807 -25.13 7.10 -19.38
N PHE A 808 -26.02 7.05 -18.38
CA PHE A 808 -25.87 6.12 -17.26
C PHE A 808 -25.85 4.66 -17.70
N THR A 809 -26.73 4.24 -18.62
CA THR A 809 -26.77 2.84 -19.05
C THR A 809 -25.63 2.47 -20.01
N LEU A 810 -25.26 3.33 -20.97
CA LEU A 810 -24.23 3.01 -21.97
C LEU A 810 -22.81 3.07 -21.42
N LEU A 811 -22.55 3.95 -20.44
CA LEU A 811 -21.21 4.10 -19.89
C LEU A 811 -20.78 2.90 -19.03
N ILE A 812 -21.71 2.06 -18.56
CA ILE A 812 -21.43 0.86 -17.74
C ILE A 812 -20.36 -0.07 -18.35
N LYS A 813 -20.18 -0.04 -19.68
CA LYS A 813 -19.20 -0.88 -20.39
C LYS A 813 -17.76 -0.38 -20.36
N TYR A 814 -17.54 0.90 -20.02
CA TYR A 814 -16.21 1.51 -20.04
C TYR A 814 -15.51 1.35 -18.69
N GLU A 815 -14.21 1.66 -18.64
CA GLU A 815 -13.48 1.70 -17.37
C GLU A 815 -14.10 2.70 -16.38
N GLU A 816 -14.09 2.36 -15.11
CA GLU A 816 -14.73 3.13 -14.02
C GLU A 816 -14.26 4.60 -14.00
N ASN A 817 -12.97 4.84 -14.21
CA ASN A 817 -12.42 6.19 -14.31
C ASN A 817 -13.03 7.01 -15.44
N ILE A 818 -13.27 6.40 -16.60
CA ILE A 818 -13.91 7.06 -17.76
C ILE A 818 -15.37 7.33 -17.43
N GLN A 819 -16.08 6.32 -16.90
CA GLN A 819 -17.49 6.45 -16.52
C GLN A 819 -17.71 7.65 -15.59
N ILE A 820 -16.95 7.68 -14.49
CA ILE A 820 -17.09 8.69 -13.44
C ILE A 820 -16.77 10.08 -13.98
N ASN A 821 -15.69 10.23 -14.74
CA ASN A 821 -15.31 11.53 -15.30
C ASN A 821 -16.38 12.06 -16.27
N VAL A 822 -16.94 11.20 -17.12
CA VAL A 822 -18.01 11.60 -18.04
C VAL A 822 -19.29 11.95 -17.28
N PHE A 823 -19.65 11.17 -16.25
CA PHE A 823 -20.79 11.50 -15.38
C PHE A 823 -20.63 12.85 -14.69
N ILE A 824 -19.45 13.15 -14.15
CA ILE A 824 -19.17 14.44 -13.50
C ILE A 824 -19.31 15.58 -14.48
N LEU A 825 -18.69 15.47 -15.67
CA LEU A 825 -18.75 16.53 -16.68
C LEU A 825 -20.19 16.78 -17.14
N PHE A 826 -20.93 15.72 -17.43
CA PHE A 826 -22.32 15.82 -17.87
C PHE A 826 -23.24 16.37 -16.78
N LEU A 827 -23.15 15.85 -15.55
CA LEU A 827 -24.01 16.28 -14.44
C LEU A 827 -23.62 17.68 -13.95
N ALA A 828 -22.34 18.06 -13.97
CA ALA A 828 -21.93 19.45 -13.73
C ALA A 828 -22.48 20.39 -14.79
N PHE A 829 -22.49 19.98 -16.07
CA PHE A 829 -23.13 20.75 -17.12
C PHE A 829 -24.64 20.89 -16.88
N LEU A 830 -25.36 19.80 -16.60
CA LEU A 830 -26.79 19.86 -16.26
C LEU A 830 -27.07 20.73 -15.03
N CYS A 831 -26.22 20.66 -14.01
CA CYS A 831 -26.37 21.49 -12.82
C CYS A 831 -26.12 22.96 -13.15
N ALA A 832 -25.10 23.27 -13.93
CA ALA A 832 -24.80 24.64 -14.36
C ALA A 832 -25.95 25.23 -15.17
N THR A 833 -26.53 24.47 -16.12
CA THR A 833 -27.67 24.94 -16.92
C THR A 833 -28.91 25.15 -16.04
N ARG A 834 -29.20 24.25 -15.11
CA ARG A 834 -30.33 24.39 -14.16
C ARG A 834 -30.19 25.57 -13.21
N ILE A 835 -28.99 25.82 -12.70
CA ILE A 835 -28.69 26.95 -11.81
C ILE A 835 -28.80 28.27 -12.57
N TYR A 836 -28.32 28.31 -13.82
CA TYR A 836 -28.28 29.52 -14.65
C TYR A 836 -29.64 29.89 -15.24
N PHE A 837 -30.32 28.96 -15.91
CA PHE A 837 -31.55 29.27 -16.65
C PHE A 837 -32.78 29.40 -15.74
N GLN A 838 -32.87 28.59 -14.66
CA GLN A 838 -34.02 28.58 -13.74
C GLN A 838 -35.38 28.64 -14.46
N PRO A 839 -35.78 27.54 -15.13
CA PRO A 839 -36.90 27.56 -16.08
C PRO A 839 -38.28 27.71 -15.42
N TYR A 840 -38.40 27.41 -14.14
CA TYR A 840 -39.68 27.41 -13.41
C TYR A 840 -40.16 28.83 -13.07
N HIS A 841 -41.47 29.05 -13.19
CA HIS A 841 -42.10 30.34 -12.87
C HIS A 841 -42.20 30.58 -11.36
N ASN A 842 -42.59 29.55 -10.59
CA ASN A 842 -42.71 29.64 -9.13
C ASN A 842 -41.34 29.47 -8.46
N HIS A 843 -41.11 30.29 -7.43
CA HIS A 843 -39.81 30.48 -6.79
C HIS A 843 -39.41 29.29 -5.92
N LEU A 844 -40.39 28.54 -5.40
CA LEU A 844 -40.14 27.37 -4.56
C LEU A 844 -39.51 26.22 -5.37
N GLU A 845 -40.01 26.02 -6.60
CA GLU A 845 -39.59 25.01 -7.57
C GLU A 845 -38.27 25.42 -8.21
N ALA A 846 -38.07 26.72 -8.48
CA ALA A 846 -36.77 27.24 -8.91
C ALA A 846 -35.68 26.95 -7.85
N TYR A 847 -35.98 27.12 -6.56
CA TYR A 847 -35.06 26.74 -5.49
C TYR A 847 -34.85 25.23 -5.38
N LEU A 848 -35.92 24.44 -5.42
CA LEU A 848 -35.84 22.99 -5.35
C LEU A 848 -34.96 22.44 -6.49
N ASN A 849 -35.17 22.91 -7.71
CA ASN A 849 -34.39 22.50 -8.87
C ASN A 849 -32.89 22.84 -8.70
N ARG A 850 -32.56 23.96 -8.07
CA ARG A 850 -31.18 24.33 -7.72
C ARG A 850 -30.58 23.39 -6.66
N GLU A 851 -31.32 23.10 -5.60
CA GLU A 851 -30.84 22.27 -4.48
C GLU A 851 -30.62 20.83 -4.89
N ILE A 852 -31.54 20.27 -5.67
CA ILE A 852 -31.41 18.92 -6.22
C ILE A 852 -30.21 18.82 -7.16
N SER A 853 -29.96 19.85 -7.98
CA SER A 853 -28.77 19.91 -8.83
C SER A 853 -27.48 19.86 -7.99
N LEU A 854 -27.39 20.69 -6.94
CA LEU A 854 -26.24 20.65 -6.02
C LEU A 854 -26.14 19.32 -5.26
N GLY A 855 -27.28 18.75 -4.85
CA GLY A 855 -27.36 17.44 -4.20
C GLY A 855 -26.79 16.33 -5.07
N ILE A 856 -27.12 16.33 -6.38
CA ILE A 856 -26.57 15.36 -7.36
C ILE A 856 -25.03 15.47 -7.43
N LEU A 857 -24.47 16.67 -7.50
CA LEU A 857 -23.01 16.85 -7.51
C LEU A 857 -22.34 16.38 -6.23
N VAL A 858 -22.94 16.68 -5.07
CA VAL A 858 -22.44 16.21 -3.77
C VAL A 858 -22.48 14.69 -3.69
N MET A 859 -23.56 14.05 -4.16
CA MET A 859 -23.69 12.58 -4.17
C MET A 859 -22.61 11.91 -5.02
N ILE A 860 -22.21 12.48 -6.16
CA ILE A 860 -21.15 11.92 -7.00
C ILE A 860 -19.78 12.08 -6.33
N ALA A 861 -19.47 13.26 -5.80
CA ALA A 861 -18.23 13.47 -5.08
C ALA A 861 -18.12 12.52 -3.89
N TYR A 862 -19.25 12.27 -3.22
CA TYR A 862 -19.33 11.30 -2.14
C TYR A 862 -19.15 9.86 -2.63
N ARG A 863 -19.78 9.48 -3.75
CA ARG A 863 -19.59 8.15 -4.37
C ARG A 863 -18.12 7.88 -4.66
N GLN A 864 -17.41 8.82 -5.30
CA GLN A 864 -15.97 8.70 -5.57
C GLN A 864 -15.15 8.51 -4.30
N TYR A 865 -15.47 9.28 -3.26
CA TYR A 865 -14.81 9.15 -1.96
C TYR A 865 -14.99 7.74 -1.40
N THR A 866 -16.22 7.21 -1.44
CA THR A 866 -16.52 5.88 -0.91
C THR A 866 -15.96 4.72 -1.75
N GLU A 867 -15.81 4.89 -3.06
CA GLU A 867 -15.14 3.91 -3.92
C GLU A 867 -13.63 3.85 -3.61
N HIS A 868 -12.99 4.98 -3.33
CA HIS A 868 -11.55 5.02 -3.04
C HIS A 868 -11.18 4.56 -1.62
N TYR A 869 -11.95 4.97 -0.62
CA TYR A 869 -11.63 4.71 0.80
C TYR A 869 -12.42 3.55 1.42
N GLY A 870 -13.34 2.94 0.67
CA GLY A 870 -14.25 1.93 1.19
C GLY A 870 -15.39 2.50 2.02
N ILE A 871 -16.36 1.65 2.35
CA ILE A 871 -17.61 2.02 3.03
C ILE A 871 -17.56 1.55 4.49
N THR A 872 -17.87 2.45 5.41
CA THR A 872 -18.05 2.16 6.84
C THR A 872 -19.49 2.47 7.25
N ASP A 873 -19.98 1.90 8.35
CA ASP A 873 -21.35 2.15 8.85
C ASP A 873 -21.64 3.65 9.06
N GLY A 874 -20.63 4.41 9.50
CA GLY A 874 -20.74 5.86 9.68
C GLY A 874 -20.89 6.63 8.36
N ILE A 875 -20.24 6.16 7.29
CA ILE A 875 -20.37 6.70 5.93
C ILE A 875 -21.78 6.45 5.39
N ILE A 876 -22.34 5.26 5.61
CA ILE A 876 -23.68 4.89 5.15
C ILE A 876 -24.75 5.85 5.72
N ALA A 877 -24.68 6.18 7.01
CA ALA A 877 -25.60 7.13 7.65
C ALA A 877 -25.53 8.54 7.02
N GLN A 878 -24.33 9.00 6.66
CA GLN A 878 -24.14 10.29 6.00
C GLN A 878 -24.77 10.33 4.60
N ILE A 879 -24.70 9.22 3.84
CA ILE A 879 -25.33 9.15 2.50
C ILE A 879 -26.85 9.31 2.63
N GLY A 880 -27.48 8.63 3.59
CA GLY A 880 -28.91 8.77 3.85
C GLY A 880 -29.31 10.23 4.11
N VAL A 881 -28.51 10.96 4.91
CA VAL A 881 -28.73 12.39 5.16
C VAL A 881 -28.57 13.21 3.88
N ILE A 882 -27.53 12.98 3.08
CA ILE A 882 -27.29 13.72 1.83
C ILE A 882 -28.46 13.52 0.84
N VAL A 883 -28.95 12.29 0.71
CA VAL A 883 -30.07 11.97 -0.20
C VAL A 883 -31.33 12.75 0.21
N PHE A 884 -31.71 12.76 1.48
CA PHE A 884 -32.97 13.39 1.91
C PHE A 884 -32.87 14.88 2.27
N LEU A 885 -31.66 15.44 2.43
CA LEU A 885 -31.48 16.84 2.82
C LEU A 885 -32.19 17.84 1.89
N PRO A 886 -32.08 17.77 0.55
CA PRO A 886 -32.82 18.69 -0.33
C PRO A 886 -34.33 18.58 -0.16
N VAL A 887 -34.84 17.37 0.08
CA VAL A 887 -36.27 17.10 0.27
C VAL A 887 -36.75 17.71 1.58
N ILE A 888 -36.01 17.48 2.67
CA ILE A 888 -36.33 18.03 4.00
C ILE A 888 -36.32 19.56 3.96
N MET A 889 -35.30 20.16 3.35
CA MET A 889 -35.20 21.62 3.19
C MET A 889 -36.35 22.19 2.37
N HIS A 890 -36.75 21.51 1.30
CA HIS A 890 -37.90 21.90 0.52
C HIS A 890 -39.20 21.80 1.32
N VAL A 891 -39.43 20.71 2.06
CA VAL A 891 -40.62 20.56 2.92
C VAL A 891 -40.68 21.68 3.96
N ILE A 892 -39.55 22.03 4.60
CA ILE A 892 -39.50 23.15 5.55
C ILE A 892 -39.92 24.46 4.88
N ARG A 893 -39.40 24.76 3.68
CA ARG A 893 -39.76 25.98 2.94
C ARG A 893 -41.20 25.96 2.46
N TRP A 894 -41.67 24.82 1.96
CA TRP A 894 -43.04 24.63 1.54
C TRP A 894 -44.01 24.85 2.69
N VAL A 895 -43.74 24.25 3.87
CA VAL A 895 -44.53 24.47 5.10
C VAL A 895 -44.49 25.94 5.51
N THR A 896 -43.32 26.58 5.46
CA THR A 896 -43.16 28.00 5.83
C THR A 896 -43.94 28.91 4.88
N ALA A 897 -43.84 28.67 3.57
CA ALA A 897 -44.53 29.43 2.54
C ALA A 897 -46.05 29.24 2.63
N ASN A 898 -46.53 28.03 2.86
CA ASN A 898 -47.95 27.75 3.06
C ASN A 898 -48.49 28.33 4.37
N TYR A 899 -47.70 28.29 5.45
CA TYR A 899 -48.04 28.95 6.70
C TYR A 899 -48.22 30.46 6.49
N GLN A 900 -47.31 31.10 5.76
CA GLN A 900 -47.42 32.53 5.40
C GLN A 900 -48.62 32.82 4.47
N LYS A 901 -48.86 31.98 3.45
CA LYS A 901 -49.99 32.11 2.51
C LYS A 901 -51.34 31.98 3.21
N HIS A 902 -51.40 31.25 4.32
CA HIS A 902 -52.62 30.98 5.08
C HIS A 902 -52.63 31.59 6.49
N GLU A 903 -51.67 32.45 6.83
CA GLU A 903 -51.49 33.02 8.17
C GLU A 903 -52.79 33.67 8.67
N ASP A 904 -53.42 34.51 7.84
CA ASP A 904 -54.68 35.19 8.17
C ASP A 904 -55.85 34.21 8.39
N LYS A 905 -55.90 33.11 7.63
CA LYS A 905 -56.95 32.07 7.77
C LYS A 905 -56.72 31.20 9.01
N ILE A 906 -55.46 30.81 9.27
CA ILE A 906 -55.07 29.99 10.43
C ILE A 906 -55.29 30.79 11.72
N ILE A 907 -54.89 32.07 11.77
CA ILE A 907 -55.14 32.97 12.90
C ILE A 907 -56.65 33.22 13.10
N SER A 908 -57.44 33.33 12.02
CA SER A 908 -58.91 33.46 12.12
C SER A 908 -59.62 32.19 12.63
N GLN A 909 -59.09 30.99 12.33
CA GLN A 909 -59.64 29.74 12.85
C GLN A 909 -59.18 29.46 14.28
N ALA A 910 -57.92 29.74 14.60
CA ALA A 910 -57.39 29.67 15.96
C ALA A 910 -58.15 30.63 16.90
N SER A 911 -58.44 31.86 16.44
CA SER A 911 -59.27 32.83 17.19
C SER A 911 -60.74 32.42 17.31
N LYS A 912 -61.33 31.75 16.31
CA LYS A 912 -62.67 31.12 16.42
C LYS A 912 -62.70 29.93 17.39
N MET A 913 -61.61 29.19 17.51
CA MET A 913 -61.47 28.08 18.45
C MET A 913 -61.32 28.59 19.89
N THR A 914 -60.57 29.68 20.08
CA THR A 914 -60.48 30.40 21.38
C THR A 914 -61.78 31.13 21.74
N SER A 915 -62.52 31.67 20.77
CA SER A 915 -63.83 32.30 21.03
C SER A 915 -64.93 31.28 21.38
N LYS A 916 -64.84 30.04 20.87
CA LYS A 916 -65.74 28.93 21.26
C LYS A 916 -65.46 28.43 22.69
N MET A 917 -64.21 28.43 23.15
CA MET A 917 -63.86 28.15 24.55
C MET A 917 -64.19 29.30 25.51
N GLY A 918 -64.11 30.56 25.06
CA GLY A 918 -64.45 31.75 25.87
C GLY A 918 -65.95 32.01 26.09
N SER A 919 -66.83 31.26 25.42
CA SER A 919 -68.30 31.41 25.52
C SER A 919 -68.96 30.47 26.56
N GLN A 920 -68.21 29.57 27.20
CA GLN A 920 -68.75 28.62 28.19
C GLN A 920 -68.34 28.90 29.65
N SER A 921 -67.58 29.95 29.96
CA SER A 921 -67.07 30.17 31.34
C SER A 921 -67.54 31.47 32.03
N LYS A 922 -68.66 32.08 31.62
CA LYS A 922 -69.33 33.12 32.41
C LYS A 922 -70.49 32.54 33.23
N GLN A 923 -70.17 31.77 34.27
CA GLN A 923 -71.06 31.53 35.41
C GLN A 923 -70.26 30.91 36.57
N SER A 924 -69.56 31.73 37.35
CA SER A 924 -69.46 31.64 38.82
C SER A 924 -68.45 32.67 39.37
N ALA A 925 -69.02 33.60 40.14
CA ALA A 925 -68.40 34.56 41.06
C ALA A 925 -67.61 33.82 42.18
N SER A 926 -66.75 34.38 43.03
CA SER A 926 -66.25 35.73 43.35
C SER A 926 -65.23 35.63 44.50
N GLY A 927 -64.23 36.53 44.50
CA GLY A 927 -63.53 37.08 45.68
C GLY A 927 -62.38 36.24 46.28
N SER A 928 -61.25 36.76 46.76
CA SER A 928 -60.69 38.14 46.86
C SER A 928 -59.19 38.00 47.23
N ALA A 929 -58.28 38.57 46.44
CA ALA A 929 -57.36 39.68 46.78
C ALA A 929 -55.99 39.31 47.42
N ASN A 930 -54.88 39.56 46.69
CA ASN A 930 -54.01 40.72 46.93
C ASN A 930 -52.88 40.87 45.87
N ASP A 931 -52.62 42.13 45.56
CA ASP A 931 -51.71 42.71 44.56
C ASP A 931 -50.22 42.44 44.75
N ILE A 932 -49.44 42.52 43.65
CA ILE A 932 -48.39 43.54 43.42
C ILE A 932 -47.92 43.47 41.95
N SER A 933 -47.72 44.66 41.38
CA SER A 933 -47.50 45.03 39.98
C SER A 933 -46.04 44.98 39.52
N VAL A 934 -45.77 44.67 38.24
CA VAL A 934 -44.62 45.20 37.48
C VAL A 934 -44.91 45.32 35.97
N GLY A 935 -44.99 46.56 35.48
CA GLY A 935 -44.17 47.13 34.40
C GLY A 935 -44.07 46.46 33.01
N ARG A 936 -44.65 47.13 32.01
CA ARG A 936 -44.56 46.90 30.55
C ARG A 936 -43.32 47.60 29.96
N ALA A 937 -42.61 46.97 29.02
CA ALA A 937 -41.70 47.63 28.08
C ALA A 937 -41.86 47.08 26.65
N LYS A 938 -41.93 48.00 25.67
CA LYS A 938 -42.08 47.77 24.22
C LYS A 938 -40.70 47.80 23.51
N SER A 939 -40.51 46.99 22.48
CA SER A 939 -39.71 47.36 21.28
C SER A 939 -40.11 46.52 20.06
N THR A 940 -40.89 47.04 19.11
CA THR A 940 -40.48 47.56 17.78
C THR A 940 -39.77 46.53 16.88
N ALA A 941 -40.53 45.84 16.01
CA ALA A 941 -40.00 45.00 14.94
C ALA A 941 -40.14 45.71 13.58
N ARG A 942 -39.02 45.90 12.89
CA ARG A 942 -38.86 46.56 11.58
C ARG A 942 -38.86 45.49 10.49
N LYS A 943 -39.81 45.58 9.55
CA LYS A 943 -39.94 44.75 8.33
C LYS A 943 -38.72 44.99 7.42
N MET A 944 -37.96 43.96 7.08
CA MET A 944 -37.03 43.97 5.94
C MET A 944 -37.57 43.09 4.81
N ARG A 945 -37.86 43.74 3.67
CA ARG A 945 -38.12 43.15 2.36
C ARG A 945 -36.76 42.88 1.70
N GLY A 946 -36.51 41.65 1.26
CA GLY A 946 -35.38 41.31 0.39
C GLY A 946 -35.77 41.50 -1.08
N SER A 947 -35.11 42.44 -1.76
CA SER A 947 -35.14 42.68 -3.20
C SER A 947 -34.00 41.94 -3.89
N ILE A 948 -34.28 41.20 -4.97
CA ILE A 948 -33.44 40.89 -6.15
C ILE A 948 -34.43 40.40 -7.24
N GLU A 949 -34.59 40.88 -8.47
CA GLU A 949 -34.08 41.98 -9.29
C GLU A 949 -35.12 42.20 -10.42
N LYS A 950 -35.41 43.46 -10.77
CA LYS A 950 -35.99 43.87 -12.06
C LYS A 950 -34.89 44.58 -12.82
N LEU A 951 -34.48 44.06 -13.98
CA LEU A 951 -33.74 44.84 -14.97
C LEU A 951 -34.25 44.48 -16.37
N GLU A 952 -35.19 45.31 -16.84
CA GLU A 952 -35.51 45.50 -18.25
C GLU A 952 -34.43 46.39 -18.90
N LYS A 953 -34.07 46.09 -20.15
CA LYS A 953 -33.19 46.89 -21.00
C LYS A 953 -33.93 48.11 -21.57
N VAL A 954 -33.23 49.25 -21.67
CA VAL A 954 -33.48 50.30 -22.68
C VAL A 954 -32.11 50.80 -23.22
N PRO A 955 -31.96 51.13 -24.53
CA PRO A 955 -30.65 51.29 -25.18
C PRO A 955 -30.19 52.74 -25.42
N ASN A 956 -28.88 52.85 -25.67
CA ASN A 956 -28.13 53.78 -26.54
C ASN A 956 -27.98 55.29 -26.23
N GLY A 957 -26.76 55.76 -26.53
CA GLY A 957 -26.30 57.15 -26.66
C GLY A 957 -25.42 57.57 -25.47
N GLY A 958 -24.17 57.99 -25.58
CA GLY A 958 -23.31 58.40 -26.70
C GLY A 958 -22.22 59.31 -26.11
N ASN A 959 -20.98 59.09 -26.53
CA ASN A 959 -19.87 60.05 -26.58
C ASN A 959 -19.22 60.67 -25.31
N THR A 960 -17.92 60.36 -25.21
CA THR A 960 -16.73 61.27 -25.13
C THR A 960 -16.27 61.88 -23.81
N GLY A 961 -14.95 61.75 -23.59
CA GLY A 961 -14.08 62.75 -22.93
C GLY A 961 -13.56 62.32 -21.54
N SER A 962 -12.49 61.53 -21.42
CA SER A 962 -11.06 61.92 -21.48
C SER A 962 -10.57 62.85 -20.34
N MET A 963 -9.91 62.19 -19.38
CA MET A 963 -8.56 62.45 -18.83
C MET A 963 -8.25 63.57 -17.81
N LEU A 964 -7.39 63.13 -16.86
CA LEU A 964 -6.40 63.84 -16.02
C LEU A 964 -6.98 64.46 -14.72
N ARG A 965 -6.35 64.38 -13.53
CA ARG A 965 -4.95 64.11 -13.16
C ARG A 965 -4.84 63.85 -11.64
N SER A 966 -4.03 62.86 -11.28
CA SER A 966 -3.02 62.74 -10.20
C SER A 966 -3.22 63.18 -8.72
N LYS A 967 -2.67 62.29 -7.87
CA LYS A 967 -1.63 62.47 -6.82
C LYS A 967 -2.00 62.66 -5.34
N GLN A 968 -1.23 61.89 -4.54
CA GLN A 968 -0.65 62.18 -3.21
C GLN A 968 -1.61 62.13 -2.02
N GLN A 969 -1.22 61.82 -0.78
CA GLN A 969 -0.11 61.11 -0.11
C GLN A 969 -0.46 61.20 1.40
N THR A 970 0.01 60.22 2.18
CA THR A 970 0.50 60.33 3.59
C THR A 970 -0.39 60.78 4.76
N GLY A 971 -0.36 59.94 5.81
CA GLY A 971 -0.14 60.31 7.22
C GLY A 971 -1.38 60.80 8.00
N SER A 972 -1.53 60.65 9.32
CA SER A 972 -0.65 60.17 10.39
C SER A 972 -1.40 60.45 11.72
N LYS A 973 -1.36 59.48 12.65
CA LYS A 973 -1.23 59.62 14.13
C LYS A 973 -2.36 60.15 15.04
N LEU A 974 -2.19 59.62 16.27
CA LEU A 974 -2.54 60.05 17.64
C LEU A 974 -3.78 59.36 18.23
N GLY A 975 -3.75 58.69 19.40
CA GLY A 975 -2.74 58.55 20.46
C GLY A 975 -3.35 58.84 21.84
N GLY A 976 -3.20 57.91 22.81
CA GLY A 976 -3.45 58.09 24.26
C GLY A 976 -4.30 56.96 24.89
N THR A 977 -3.74 55.98 25.63
CA THR A 977 -3.38 55.92 27.09
C THR A 977 -4.56 56.11 28.07
N VAL A 978 -4.75 55.43 29.22
CA VAL A 978 -4.10 54.39 30.05
C VAL A 978 -5.09 54.04 31.22
N ASN A 979 -4.94 52.86 31.85
CA ASN A 979 -5.34 52.38 33.22
C ASN A 979 -6.25 51.13 33.24
N VAL A 980 -5.79 49.94 33.69
CA VAL A 980 -5.48 49.45 35.06
C VAL A 980 -6.75 49.47 35.93
N SER A 981 -7.31 48.34 36.42
CA SER A 981 -6.81 47.54 37.55
C SER A 981 -7.66 46.26 37.78
N THR A 982 -7.00 45.13 38.13
CA THR A 982 -7.25 44.22 39.30
C THR A 982 -8.68 43.70 39.62
N VAL A 983 -8.98 42.49 40.12
CA VAL A 983 -8.24 41.36 40.76
C VAL A 983 -9.27 40.23 41.06
N HIS A 984 -8.83 38.97 41.00
CA HIS A 984 -9.15 37.79 41.86
C HIS A 984 -9.30 36.43 41.13
N ARG A 985 -8.24 35.62 41.26
CA ARG A 985 -8.26 34.16 41.51
C ARG A 985 -8.37 33.93 43.06
N PRO A 986 -8.49 32.71 43.66
CA PRO A 986 -8.17 31.38 43.11
C PRO A 986 -9.01 30.14 43.59
N SER A 987 -8.74 29.01 42.94
CA SER A 987 -8.55 27.61 43.43
C SER A 987 -9.35 27.00 44.60
N GLY A 988 -9.74 25.73 44.41
CA GLY A 988 -9.95 24.75 45.48
C GLY A 988 -9.89 23.32 44.95
N SER A 989 -9.08 22.48 45.59
CA SER A 989 -8.58 21.17 45.19
C SER A 989 -9.11 20.02 46.06
N GLY A 990 -9.18 18.81 45.49
CA GLY A 990 -8.73 17.56 46.14
C GLY A 990 -9.74 16.71 46.92
N HIS A 991 -9.88 15.44 46.51
CA HIS A 991 -9.75 14.25 47.38
C HIS A 991 -9.59 13.00 46.51
N GLY A 992 -8.68 12.11 46.88
CA GLY A 992 -8.48 10.79 46.31
C GLY A 992 -8.50 9.70 47.40
N ILE A 993 -8.66 8.44 46.98
CA ILE A 993 -8.42 7.16 47.70
C ILE A 993 -8.23 6.13 46.55
N GLY A 994 -7.13 5.36 46.36
CA GLY A 994 -6.57 4.24 47.17
C GLY A 994 -7.55 3.04 47.12
N GLU A 995 -7.26 1.79 46.76
CA GLU A 995 -6.13 0.82 46.86
C GLU A 995 -6.50 -0.39 45.94
N GLU A 996 -5.57 -1.03 45.21
CA GLU A 996 -4.89 -2.34 45.48
C GLU A 996 -5.81 -3.60 45.61
N ILE A 997 -5.49 -4.88 45.35
CA ILE A 997 -4.48 -5.72 44.65
C ILE A 997 -5.03 -7.20 44.73
N ALA A 998 -4.44 -8.15 43.97
CA ALA A 998 -4.38 -9.62 44.16
C ALA A 998 -5.55 -10.48 43.60
N HIS A 999 -5.35 -11.38 42.63
CA HIS A 999 -4.54 -12.63 42.57
C HIS A 999 -5.26 -13.88 43.14
N GLU A 1000 -5.57 -14.82 42.24
CA GLU A 1000 -5.59 -16.30 42.37
C GLU A 1000 -6.02 -16.85 40.99
N GLY A 1001 -5.47 -17.88 40.35
CA GLY A 1001 -4.52 -18.92 40.73
C GLY A 1001 -5.03 -20.32 40.33
N SER A 1002 -4.43 -20.91 39.28
CA SER A 1002 -4.18 -22.38 39.10
C SER A 1002 -5.21 -23.26 38.32
N PRO A 1003 -4.91 -24.54 37.95
CA PRO A 1003 -4.22 -24.96 36.70
C PRO A 1003 -4.80 -26.27 36.04
N LEU A 1004 -4.02 -26.91 35.12
CA LEU A 1004 -4.13 -28.26 34.47
C LEU A 1004 -4.75 -28.23 33.05
N ASN A 1005 -4.24 -28.88 31.99
CA ASN A 1005 -3.42 -30.09 31.86
C ASN A 1005 -2.76 -30.17 30.43
N PRO A 1006 -1.71 -30.98 30.21
CA PRO A 1006 -1.00 -31.15 28.94
C PRO A 1006 -1.38 -32.44 28.18
N ASN A 1007 -1.12 -32.49 26.86
CA ASN A 1007 -0.74 -33.63 26.00
C ASN A 1007 -1.40 -33.58 24.61
N GLY A 1008 -0.60 -33.81 23.56
CA GLY A 1008 -1.10 -34.05 22.22
C GLY A 1008 -0.05 -33.90 21.12
N SER A 1009 0.97 -34.75 21.14
CA SER A 1009 1.87 -35.01 20.01
C SER A 1009 1.22 -36.02 19.04
N ALA A 1010 1.17 -35.67 17.75
CA ALA A 1010 1.23 -36.55 16.59
C ALA A 1010 1.78 -35.75 15.41
#